data_AF-A0A3N9YAG0-F1
#
_entry.id   AF-A0A3N9YAG0-F1
#
_cell.length_a   1.000
_cell.length_b   1.000
_cell.length_c   1.000
_cell.angle_alpha   90.00
_cell.angle_beta   90.00
_cell.angle_gamma   90.00
#
_symmetry.space_group_name_H-M   'P 1'
#
loop_
_entity.id
_entity.type
_entity.pdbx_description
1 polymer ?
#
loop_
_entity_poly.entity_id
_entity_poly.type
_entity_poly.pdbx_seq_one_letter_code
_entity_poly.pdbx_strand_id
1 'polypeptide(L)'
;MTDLERGVYEHLITRELATRLQHVDPALIRHHKLDPADAHHTLARHIAALAARALRSVPNGDDKLHHQIAMANQIAEAIAALSPKAATEQDQVTDAKHLLHAIAAPPTPPALPAFPQRPTTPLSTGALLVNGRHQPRIGHEVNHEMASAESVDLLCAFIKWYGLRIVEPAIRELIARGGKVRVITTTYLGATDQRALDRLAELGAEVKVSYETRTTRLHAKAWLFRRKNGTTTAYVGSSNLSKAALVDGVEWNVRISNMEQPHVIDTFTATFEDYWNEPAFEAYDATRDSERLRHALSGERRDEAPTAISNLDVRPYPYQAEILADLDAERLVHGRWRNLVVMATGTGKTVVAALDYRRLHKAGRADSLLFVAHQEQILRQSLSTFRQVMGDGSFGETLVAGERPNGWKHVFASIQSLHRREVDPEAYDMVIVDEFHHAEAPTYTRLLERLRPRVLLGLTATPDRADGGDVRRWFDGRAAVELHLWDALERQLLAPFQYFGLHDNEDLSHLTWKRGQGYDPTQLSTIYTGNDARAKTVLRAVREKVDVGRMRALGFCVSIGHAEFMANSFRKHGVEAAAVTSRAGTDRAGLLRDFKAGKLRVLFTVDLFNEGVDLPMVDTILMLRPTESATIFLQQLGRGLRLDDDKPCLTVLDFIGGQHANFRFDLRWRALTGVSRRAITEAVRDDFPSLPSGCHVELDRVAKEVVLANLRSALPTSKAGLVSELRQLGDVTLATFLRETGLEIEDVYRSASIGGWTGLRRLAGIDTSVPGPDDRELGRAIGRMLHTDDIDRLGLLTRVAAGPPAPGQQVYAGSSRLLGMLHFSLWGPNAPLATRDERLARLWKEPARCAELRQVAEVLRDRIHRVTPSVAPGVVPLRVHARYSRNEACAAFGMTNPGSLREGVKWLPDAQADLFFVTLVKSEAHYSPTTMYADRAITDTLFQWESQSTTSAASTTGQRYTSGGSTVHLFVRETRIPDRDLGAPPYLYAGTMTYESHTGDRPMRVLWQLHHALPADVYATARTIAA
;
A
#
# COMPACT_ATOMS: atom_id res chain seq x y z
N MET A 1 -13.20 22.24 -42.08
CA MET A 1 -13.05 22.89 -40.77
C MET A 1 -11.57 23.09 -40.55
N THR A 2 -11.19 24.31 -40.17
CA THR A 2 -9.83 24.78 -39.93
C THR A 2 -9.26 24.10 -38.67
N ASP A 3 -8.34 23.14 -38.83
CA ASP A 3 -7.70 22.39 -37.73
C ASP A 3 -6.72 23.21 -36.87
N LEU A 4 -6.79 24.55 -36.95
CA LEU A 4 -6.07 25.44 -36.05
C LEU A 4 -7.10 26.06 -35.10
N GLU A 5 -7.02 25.63 -33.83
CA GLU A 5 -7.85 26.18 -32.76
C GLU A 5 -7.51 27.67 -32.51
N ARG A 6 -8.42 28.40 -31.85
CA ARG A 6 -8.16 29.79 -31.48
C ARG A 6 -7.32 29.81 -30.20
N GLY A 7 -6.16 30.47 -30.20
CA GLY A 7 -5.30 30.54 -29.03
C GLY A 7 -3.99 31.30 -29.24
N VAL A 8 -3.16 31.34 -28.19
CA VAL A 8 -1.79 31.87 -28.25
C VAL A 8 -0.85 30.74 -28.64
N TYR A 9 0.02 31.00 -29.62
CA TYR A 9 0.98 30.03 -30.14
C TYR A 9 2.42 30.52 -29.97
N GLU A 10 3.31 29.63 -29.54
CA GLU A 10 4.77 29.85 -29.46
C GLU A 10 5.53 28.81 -30.32
N HIS A 11 5.06 28.60 -31.56
CA HIS A 11 5.64 27.63 -32.49
C HIS A 11 6.42 28.29 -33.62
N LEU A 12 7.49 27.64 -34.04
CA LEU A 12 8.10 27.95 -35.32
C LEU A 12 7.13 27.60 -36.45
N ILE A 13 7.04 28.46 -37.46
CA ILE A 13 6.25 28.20 -38.67
C ILE A 13 6.98 27.13 -39.50
N THR A 14 6.61 25.87 -39.30
CA THR A 14 7.09 24.74 -40.09
C THR A 14 6.38 24.69 -41.46
N ARG A 15 6.89 23.89 -42.40
CA ARG A 15 6.21 23.69 -43.71
C ARG A 15 4.76 23.19 -43.55
N GLU A 16 4.55 22.30 -42.59
CA GLU A 16 3.21 21.79 -42.26
C GLU A 16 2.31 22.89 -41.70
N LEU A 17 2.79 23.67 -40.71
CA LEU A 17 2.01 24.76 -40.14
C LEU A 17 1.73 25.87 -41.17
N ALA A 18 2.71 26.20 -42.03
CA ALA A 18 2.53 27.14 -43.13
C ALA A 18 1.40 26.71 -44.07
N THR A 19 1.33 25.41 -44.42
CA THR A 19 0.27 24.86 -45.27
C THR A 19 -1.10 24.95 -44.59
N ARG A 20 -1.18 24.72 -43.28
CA ARG A 20 -2.42 24.86 -42.51
C ARG A 20 -2.85 26.32 -42.40
N LEU A 21 -1.91 27.24 -42.18
CA LEU A 21 -2.16 28.69 -42.08
C LEU A 21 -2.69 29.30 -43.38
N GLN A 22 -2.42 28.71 -44.55
CA GLN A 22 -3.02 29.13 -45.84
C GLN A 22 -4.54 29.06 -45.86
N HIS A 23 -5.14 28.24 -44.98
CA HIS A 23 -6.59 28.07 -44.86
C HIS A 23 -7.20 28.94 -43.75
N VAL A 24 -6.40 29.80 -43.10
CA VAL A 24 -6.83 30.74 -42.07
C VAL A 24 -6.76 32.15 -42.65
N ASP A 25 -7.78 32.97 -42.39
CA ASP A 25 -7.78 34.37 -42.82
C ASP A 25 -6.53 35.09 -42.26
N PRO A 26 -5.67 35.69 -43.11
CA PRO A 26 -4.47 36.41 -42.68
C PRO A 26 -4.74 37.50 -41.63
N ALA A 27 -5.92 38.11 -41.62
CA ALA A 27 -6.31 39.12 -40.63
C ALA A 27 -6.42 38.56 -39.20
N LEU A 28 -6.57 37.24 -39.07
CA LEU A 28 -6.67 36.52 -37.80
C LEU A 28 -5.32 35.98 -37.30
N ILE A 29 -4.24 36.21 -38.04
CA ILE A 29 -2.91 35.68 -37.76
C ILE A 29 -2.00 36.80 -37.26
N ARG A 30 -1.40 36.61 -36.08
CA ARG A 30 -0.39 37.52 -35.52
C ARG A 30 0.96 36.82 -35.44
N HIS A 31 1.98 37.41 -36.06
CA HIS A 31 3.36 36.93 -36.02
C HIS A 31 4.26 37.87 -35.19
N HIS A 32 5.29 37.30 -34.57
CA HIS A 32 6.39 38.05 -33.95
C HIS A 32 7.72 37.61 -34.57
N LYS A 33 8.68 38.53 -34.73
CA LYS A 33 10.02 38.18 -35.21
C LYS A 33 10.79 37.44 -34.10
N LEU A 34 11.60 36.46 -34.46
CA LEU A 34 12.53 35.85 -33.50
C LEU A 34 13.60 36.88 -33.12
N ASP A 35 13.83 37.07 -31.83
CA ASP A 35 14.96 37.86 -31.34
C ASP A 35 16.27 37.14 -31.68
N PRO A 36 17.22 37.77 -32.41
CA PRO A 36 18.51 37.16 -32.71
C PRO A 36 19.29 36.66 -31.48
N ALA A 37 19.13 37.31 -30.32
CA ALA A 37 19.79 36.90 -29.08
C ALA A 37 19.26 35.55 -28.57
N ASP A 38 17.95 35.32 -28.65
CA ASP A 38 17.27 34.12 -28.11
C ASP A 38 16.90 33.07 -29.18
N ALA A 39 17.11 33.38 -30.46
CA ALA A 39 16.73 32.52 -31.59
C ALA A 39 17.33 31.12 -31.49
N HIS A 40 18.57 31.01 -30.98
CA HIS A 40 19.29 29.76 -30.82
C HIS A 40 18.56 28.77 -29.88
N HIS A 41 17.93 29.24 -28.79
CA HIS A 41 17.14 28.39 -27.89
C HIS A 41 15.91 27.80 -28.59
N THR A 42 15.17 28.63 -29.34
CA THR A 42 13.96 28.19 -30.04
C THR A 42 14.26 27.19 -31.14
N LEU A 43 15.33 27.42 -31.92
CA LEU A 43 15.79 26.52 -32.97
C LEU A 43 16.35 25.20 -32.40
N ALA A 44 17.14 25.27 -31.32
CA ALA A 44 17.66 24.07 -30.65
C ALA A 44 16.53 23.18 -30.11
N ARG A 45 15.49 23.77 -29.50
CA ARG A 45 14.30 23.03 -29.03
C ARG A 45 13.60 22.27 -30.16
N HIS A 46 13.50 22.88 -31.35
CA HIS A 46 12.91 22.22 -32.52
C HIS A 46 13.76 21.04 -33.01
N ILE A 47 15.08 21.20 -33.09
CA ILE A 47 16.01 20.14 -33.50
C ILE A 47 16.02 19.00 -32.47
N ALA A 48 16.05 19.31 -31.18
CA ALA A 48 15.98 18.32 -30.10
C ALA A 48 14.69 17.49 -30.18
N ALA A 49 13.55 18.12 -30.45
CA ALA A 49 12.27 17.42 -30.65
C ALA A 49 12.28 16.50 -31.89
N LEU A 50 13.00 16.86 -32.96
CA LEU A 50 13.20 15.99 -34.13
C LEU A 50 14.11 14.81 -33.80
N ALA A 51 15.27 15.05 -33.19
CA ALA A 51 16.21 14.00 -32.78
C ALA A 51 15.55 13.00 -31.83
N ALA A 52 14.79 13.47 -30.83
CA ALA A 52 14.07 12.62 -29.90
C ALA A 52 12.96 11.78 -30.58
N ARG A 53 12.31 12.30 -31.63
CA ARG A 53 11.34 11.53 -32.43
C ARG A 53 12.03 10.48 -33.29
N ALA A 54 13.16 10.82 -33.92
CA ALA A 54 13.95 9.89 -34.72
C ALA A 54 14.45 8.71 -33.87
N LEU A 55 15.06 9.00 -32.72
CA LEU A 55 15.52 7.97 -31.78
C LEU A 55 14.38 7.10 -31.24
N ARG A 56 13.18 7.66 -31.03
CA ARG A 56 11.99 6.90 -30.61
C ARG A 56 11.41 6.02 -31.71
N SER A 57 11.58 6.41 -32.98
CA SER A 57 11.06 5.69 -34.15
C SER A 57 11.83 4.41 -34.49
N VAL A 58 13.02 4.21 -33.90
CA VAL A 58 13.81 2.98 -34.08
C VAL A 58 12.97 1.76 -33.65
N PRO A 59 12.79 0.75 -34.53
CA PRO A 59 12.01 -0.45 -34.23
C PRO A 59 12.47 -1.17 -32.96
N ASN A 60 11.53 -1.81 -32.27
CA ASN A 60 11.85 -2.64 -31.11
C ASN A 60 12.51 -3.96 -31.56
N GLY A 61 13.71 -4.24 -31.04
CA GLY A 61 14.49 -5.45 -31.27
C GLY A 61 15.76 -5.46 -30.39
N ASP A 62 16.50 -6.57 -30.39
CA ASP A 62 17.68 -6.74 -29.52
C ASP A 62 18.78 -5.70 -29.83
N ASP A 63 18.85 -5.20 -31.07
CA ASP A 63 19.80 -4.19 -31.53
C ASP A 63 19.26 -2.74 -31.50
N LYS A 64 18.09 -2.49 -30.88
CA LYS A 64 17.50 -1.14 -30.86
C LYS A 64 18.46 -0.09 -30.32
N LEU A 65 19.12 -0.39 -29.20
CA LEU A 65 20.07 0.50 -28.56
C LEU A 65 21.26 0.80 -29.47
N HIS A 66 21.78 -0.22 -30.16
CA HIS A 66 22.88 -0.04 -31.11
C HIS A 66 22.53 0.94 -32.23
N HIS A 67 21.34 0.78 -32.83
CA HIS A 67 20.86 1.71 -33.86
C HIS A 67 20.61 3.13 -33.32
N GLN A 68 20.13 3.26 -32.08
CA GLN A 68 19.98 4.57 -31.44
C GLN A 68 21.33 5.26 -31.22
N ILE A 69 22.37 4.52 -30.82
CA ILE A 69 23.73 5.05 -30.64
C ILE A 69 24.31 5.50 -31.98
N ALA A 70 24.22 4.64 -33.01
CA ALA A 70 24.71 4.97 -34.33
C ALA A 70 24.05 6.26 -34.86
N MET A 71 22.74 6.40 -34.67
CA MET A 71 22.01 7.61 -35.04
C MET A 71 22.42 8.83 -34.21
N ALA A 72 22.64 8.67 -32.90
CA ALA A 72 23.09 9.77 -32.04
C ALA A 72 24.49 10.26 -32.44
N ASN A 73 25.43 9.35 -32.69
CA ASN A 73 26.78 9.69 -33.15
C ASN A 73 26.77 10.34 -34.54
N GLN A 74 25.90 9.89 -35.46
CA GLN A 74 25.72 10.56 -36.77
C GLN A 74 25.21 12.00 -36.63
N ILE A 75 24.29 12.24 -35.69
CA ILE A 75 23.82 13.61 -35.39
C ILE A 75 24.97 14.44 -34.80
N ALA A 76 25.77 13.88 -33.89
CA ALA A 76 26.93 14.56 -33.31
C ALA A 76 28.00 14.89 -34.37
N GLU A 77 28.29 13.98 -35.29
CA GLU A 77 29.20 14.21 -36.42
C GLU A 77 28.70 15.32 -37.34
N ALA A 78 27.40 15.35 -37.63
CA ALA A 78 26.81 16.43 -38.42
C ALA A 78 26.95 17.80 -37.72
N ILE A 79 26.82 17.85 -36.39
CA ILE A 79 27.06 19.07 -35.59
C ILE A 79 28.55 19.45 -35.64
N ALA A 80 29.46 18.49 -35.45
CA ALA A 80 30.90 18.72 -35.49
C ALA A 80 31.35 19.23 -36.87
N ALA A 81 30.77 18.71 -37.96
CA ALA A 81 31.05 19.18 -39.32
C ALA A 81 30.59 20.62 -39.56
N LEU A 82 29.48 21.04 -38.96
CA LEU A 82 28.95 22.41 -39.08
C LEU A 82 29.64 23.39 -38.12
N SER A 83 30.04 22.94 -36.94
CA SER A 83 30.70 23.75 -35.91
C SER A 83 31.72 22.94 -35.11
N PRO A 84 32.97 22.83 -35.60
CA PRO A 84 34.03 22.04 -34.95
C PRO A 84 34.43 22.48 -33.55
N LYS A 85 34.06 23.71 -33.15
CA LYS A 85 34.28 24.22 -31.78
C LYS A 85 33.17 23.85 -30.79
N ALA A 86 32.03 23.35 -31.29
CA ALA A 86 30.85 23.03 -30.48
C ALA A 86 30.71 21.54 -30.18
N ALA A 87 31.26 20.67 -31.03
CA ALA A 87 31.31 19.22 -30.82
C ALA A 87 32.61 18.66 -31.41
N THR A 88 33.20 17.69 -30.73
CA THR A 88 34.47 17.04 -31.06
C THR A 88 34.31 15.52 -31.12
N GLU A 89 35.32 14.80 -31.60
CA GLU A 89 35.32 13.32 -31.54
C GLU A 89 35.23 12.79 -30.10
N GLN A 90 35.62 13.58 -29.10
CA GLN A 90 35.53 13.18 -27.68
C GLN A 90 34.09 13.14 -27.15
N ASP A 91 33.15 13.78 -27.85
CA ASP A 91 31.72 13.80 -27.49
C ASP A 91 30.96 12.58 -28.03
N GLN A 92 31.64 11.69 -28.78
CA GLN A 92 31.03 10.46 -29.29
C GLN A 92 30.76 9.45 -28.19
N VAL A 93 29.64 8.74 -28.31
CA VAL A 93 29.23 7.72 -27.35
C VAL A 93 29.96 6.41 -27.65
N THR A 94 30.88 6.01 -26.76
CA THR A 94 31.71 4.79 -26.89
C THR A 94 31.14 3.59 -26.12
N ASP A 95 30.63 3.81 -24.91
CA ASP A 95 29.91 2.80 -24.12
C ASP A 95 28.52 3.33 -23.77
N ALA A 96 27.50 2.86 -24.49
CA ALA A 96 26.11 3.21 -24.20
C ALA A 96 25.32 2.06 -23.55
N LYS A 97 25.99 0.95 -23.21
CA LYS A 97 25.36 -0.11 -22.41
C LYS A 97 25.36 0.25 -20.93
N HIS A 98 26.32 1.05 -20.49
CA HIS A 98 26.48 1.41 -19.08
C HIS A 98 26.40 2.93 -18.90
N LEU A 99 25.56 3.36 -17.94
CA LEU A 99 25.56 4.73 -17.45
C LEU A 99 26.44 4.80 -16.20
N LEU A 100 27.39 5.74 -16.15
CA LEU A 100 28.20 5.95 -14.96
C LEU A 100 27.31 6.49 -13.82
N HIS A 101 27.15 5.70 -12.76
CA HIS A 101 26.25 6.05 -11.65
C HIS A 101 26.96 6.61 -10.42
N ALA A 102 28.13 6.08 -10.06
CA ALA A 102 28.86 6.50 -8.87
C ALA A 102 30.34 6.09 -8.97
N ILE A 103 31.18 6.82 -8.24
CA ILE A 103 32.57 6.47 -7.96
C ILE A 103 32.71 6.49 -6.43
N ALA A 104 33.16 5.38 -5.83
CA ALA A 104 33.36 5.29 -4.39
C ALA A 104 34.76 5.80 -3.99
N ALA A 105 34.89 6.29 -2.76
CA ALA A 105 36.19 6.56 -2.18
C ALA A 105 36.94 5.24 -1.88
N PRO A 106 38.29 5.22 -1.94
CA PRO A 106 39.06 4.05 -1.53
C PRO A 106 38.77 3.70 -0.07
N PRO A 107 38.39 2.45 0.25
CA PRO A 107 38.15 2.06 1.63
C PRO A 107 39.45 1.91 2.41
N THR A 108 39.41 2.12 3.72
CA THR A 108 40.51 1.73 4.62
C THR A 108 40.41 0.21 4.86
N PRO A 109 41.43 -0.61 4.53
CA PRO A 109 41.37 -2.05 4.74
C PRO A 109 41.07 -2.39 6.22
N PRO A 110 40.20 -3.37 6.51
CA PRO A 110 39.63 -4.38 5.61
C PRO A 110 38.25 -4.02 5.00
N ALA A 111 37.80 -2.76 5.07
CA ALA A 111 36.47 -2.38 4.57
C ALA A 111 36.36 -2.54 3.05
N LEU A 112 35.18 -2.94 2.57
CA LEU A 112 34.85 -2.95 1.15
C LEU A 112 34.44 -1.54 0.67
N PRO A 113 34.59 -1.21 -0.63
CA PRO A 113 34.11 0.06 -1.17
C PRO A 113 32.60 0.22 -0.95
N ALA A 114 32.20 1.35 -0.36
CA ALA A 114 30.80 1.71 -0.17
C ALA A 114 30.41 2.81 -1.15
N PHE A 115 29.32 2.61 -1.88
CA PHE A 115 28.77 3.59 -2.82
C PHE A 115 27.62 4.37 -2.16
N PRO A 116 27.51 5.68 -2.39
CA PRO A 116 26.38 6.45 -1.86
C PRO A 116 25.08 5.98 -2.51
N GLN A 117 24.02 5.90 -1.72
CA GLN A 117 22.68 5.59 -2.20
C GLN A 117 22.17 6.75 -3.06
N ARG A 118 21.58 6.43 -4.23
CA ARG A 118 21.05 7.42 -5.17
C ARG A 118 19.55 7.68 -4.92
N PRO A 119 19.06 8.90 -5.18
CA PRO A 119 17.63 9.17 -5.20
C PRO A 119 16.91 8.29 -6.24
N THR A 120 15.63 8.02 -5.99
CA THR A 120 14.79 7.24 -6.91
C THR A 120 14.56 8.00 -8.22
N THR A 121 14.48 9.34 -8.14
CA THR A 121 14.46 10.21 -9.32
C THR A 121 15.88 10.43 -9.85
N PRO A 122 16.15 10.20 -11.15
CA PRO A 122 17.47 10.43 -11.73
C PRO A 122 17.99 11.85 -11.49
N LEU A 123 19.27 11.98 -11.11
CA LEU A 123 19.90 13.29 -10.86
C LEU A 123 19.83 14.25 -12.05
N SER A 124 19.71 13.72 -13.26
CA SER A 124 19.65 14.44 -14.52
C SER A 124 18.28 15.03 -14.87
N THR A 125 17.21 14.69 -14.15
CA THR A 125 15.83 14.91 -14.64
C THR A 125 14.97 15.62 -13.60
N GLY A 126 14.25 16.66 -14.02
CA GLY A 126 13.23 17.33 -13.22
C GLY A 126 12.01 16.44 -13.01
N ALA A 127 11.31 16.63 -11.90
CA ALA A 127 10.13 15.85 -11.57
C ALA A 127 9.15 16.67 -10.75
N LEU A 128 7.85 16.42 -10.94
CA LEU A 128 6.83 16.85 -9.99
C LEU A 128 6.61 15.71 -8.99
N LEU A 129 6.75 16.01 -7.71
CA LEU A 129 6.61 15.07 -6.61
C LEU A 129 5.42 15.49 -5.76
N VAL A 130 4.42 14.60 -5.66
CA VAL A 130 3.16 14.92 -4.97
C VAL A 130 2.79 13.99 -3.81
N ASN A 131 3.77 13.26 -3.26
CA ASN A 131 3.56 12.31 -2.16
C ASN A 131 2.47 11.26 -2.46
N GLY A 132 2.30 10.87 -3.73
CA GLY A 132 1.37 9.82 -4.16
C GLY A 132 1.79 8.40 -3.71
N ARG A 133 0.83 7.46 -3.66
CA ARG A 133 1.11 6.05 -3.37
C ARG A 133 2.01 5.47 -4.48
N HIS A 134 3.04 4.71 -4.12
CA HIS A 134 4.12 4.25 -5.03
C HIS A 134 4.98 5.35 -5.69
N GLN A 135 4.84 6.63 -5.32
CA GLN A 135 5.76 7.69 -5.76
C GLN A 135 6.88 7.92 -4.74
N PRO A 136 8.06 8.43 -5.18
CA PRO A 136 9.11 8.82 -4.26
C PRO A 136 8.60 9.91 -3.31
N ARG A 137 8.59 9.62 -2.00
CA ARG A 137 8.24 10.62 -0.99
C ARG A 137 9.36 11.64 -0.86
N ILE A 138 9.00 12.91 -0.70
CA ILE A 138 9.99 13.98 -0.61
C ILE A 138 10.98 13.75 0.54
N GLY A 139 10.53 13.26 1.71
CA GLY A 139 11.44 12.98 2.84
C GLY A 139 12.50 11.91 2.51
N HIS A 140 12.11 10.87 1.77
CA HIS A 140 13.02 9.80 1.34
C HIS A 140 13.97 10.28 0.23
N GLU A 141 13.46 11.03 -0.76
CA GLU A 141 14.29 11.63 -1.80
C GLU A 141 15.32 12.60 -1.19
N VAL A 142 14.90 13.46 -0.27
CA VAL A 142 15.80 14.38 0.45
C VAL A 142 16.90 13.61 1.20
N ASN A 143 16.58 12.49 1.87
CA ASN A 143 17.58 11.65 2.54
C ASN A 143 18.61 11.07 1.55
N HIS A 144 18.17 10.60 0.38
CA HIS A 144 19.07 10.08 -0.66
C HIS A 144 19.86 11.18 -1.37
N GLU A 145 19.27 12.35 -1.56
CA GLU A 145 19.97 13.52 -2.08
C GLU A 145 21.10 13.90 -1.12
N MET A 146 20.80 13.92 0.19
CA MET A 146 21.79 14.12 1.24
C MET A 146 22.87 13.06 1.19
N ALA A 147 22.61 11.78 0.95
CA ALA A 147 23.66 10.74 0.96
C ALA A 147 24.86 11.01 0.01
N SER A 148 24.63 11.79 -1.05
CA SER A 148 25.67 12.16 -2.04
C SER A 148 26.03 13.65 -2.06
N ALA A 149 25.29 14.50 -1.35
CA ALA A 149 25.54 15.94 -1.30
C ALA A 149 26.75 16.29 -0.41
N GLU A 150 27.46 17.34 -0.77
CA GLU A 150 28.51 17.92 0.08
C GLU A 150 28.02 19.17 0.81
N SER A 151 27.04 19.85 0.25
CA SER A 151 26.43 21.02 0.86
C SER A 151 24.93 21.03 0.59
N VAL A 152 24.17 21.34 1.64
CA VAL A 152 22.71 21.41 1.62
C VAL A 152 22.27 22.76 2.16
N ASP A 153 21.48 23.46 1.37
CA ASP A 153 20.81 24.69 1.77
C ASP A 153 19.32 24.42 1.91
N LEU A 154 18.76 24.74 3.08
CA LEU A 154 17.36 24.62 3.42
C LEU A 154 16.76 26.00 3.67
N LEU A 155 15.78 26.37 2.86
CA LEU A 155 14.93 27.53 3.09
C LEU A 155 13.55 27.03 3.49
N CYS A 156 13.11 27.26 4.73
CA CYS A 156 11.87 26.67 5.22
C CYS A 156 11.10 27.58 6.18
N ALA A 157 9.82 27.83 5.87
CA ALA A 157 8.98 28.71 6.66
C ALA A 157 8.70 28.16 8.07
N PHE A 158 8.52 26.85 8.24
CA PHE A 158 8.42 26.25 9.57
C PHE A 158 9.09 24.88 9.68
N ILE A 159 9.70 24.63 10.85
CA ILE A 159 10.41 23.39 11.15
C ILE A 159 9.76 22.72 12.36
N LYS A 160 9.23 21.52 12.16
CA LYS A 160 8.58 20.71 13.21
C LYS A 160 9.48 19.59 13.68
N TRP A 161 9.39 19.24 14.96
CA TRP A 161 10.18 18.17 15.58
C TRP A 161 10.03 16.84 14.84
N TYR A 162 8.79 16.43 14.55
CA TYR A 162 8.52 15.17 13.87
C TYR A 162 8.98 15.17 12.40
N GLY A 163 9.08 16.34 11.76
CA GLY A 163 9.67 16.46 10.41
C GLY A 163 11.18 16.27 10.44
N LEU A 164 11.86 16.95 11.38
CA LEU A 164 13.31 16.85 11.55
C LEU A 164 13.77 15.40 11.80
N ARG A 165 13.05 14.65 12.65
CA ARG A 165 13.39 13.25 12.98
C ARG A 165 13.51 12.33 11.76
N ILE A 166 12.78 12.62 10.68
CA ILE A 166 12.80 11.82 9.45
C ILE A 166 14.12 11.99 8.70
N VAL A 167 14.72 13.19 8.76
CA VAL A 167 15.93 13.55 8.00
C VAL A 167 17.18 13.69 8.87
N GLU A 168 17.03 13.69 10.19
CA GLU A 168 18.12 13.81 11.17
C GLU A 168 19.25 12.79 10.95
N PRO A 169 19.00 11.49 10.68
CA PRO A 169 20.07 10.54 10.38
C PRO A 169 20.93 10.96 9.19
N ALA A 170 20.30 11.44 8.11
CA ALA A 170 20.99 11.87 6.90
C ALA A 170 21.79 13.18 7.11
N ILE A 171 21.25 14.13 7.88
CA ILE A 171 21.96 15.36 8.28
C ILE A 171 23.21 15.02 9.08
N ARG A 172 23.06 14.14 10.08
CA ARG A 172 24.17 13.70 10.92
C ARG A 172 25.27 13.00 10.12
N GLU A 173 24.90 12.11 9.21
CA GLU A 173 25.86 11.42 8.34
C GLU A 173 26.55 12.41 7.38
N LEU A 174 25.82 13.38 6.83
CA LEU A 174 26.37 14.43 5.98
C LEU A 174 27.42 15.27 6.70
N ILE A 175 27.12 15.71 7.93
CA ILE A 175 28.06 16.51 8.71
C ILE A 175 29.26 15.64 9.14
N ALA A 176 29.03 14.37 9.50
CA ALA A 176 30.10 13.44 9.88
C ALA A 176 31.13 13.20 8.76
N ARG A 177 30.72 13.26 7.49
CA ARG A 177 31.64 13.19 6.33
C ARG A 177 32.21 14.55 5.90
N GLY A 178 32.03 15.60 6.70
CA GLY A 178 32.55 16.94 6.46
C GLY A 178 31.70 17.83 5.54
N GLY A 179 30.44 17.43 5.26
CA GLY A 179 29.49 18.26 4.53
C GLY A 179 28.93 19.40 5.36
N LYS A 180 28.30 20.39 4.70
CA LYS A 180 27.72 21.57 5.34
C LYS A 180 26.21 21.64 5.18
N VAL A 181 25.49 22.01 6.25
CA VAL A 181 24.05 22.27 6.22
C VAL A 181 23.77 23.70 6.67
N ARG A 182 23.13 24.47 5.81
CA ARG A 182 22.69 25.84 6.08
C ARG A 182 21.16 25.90 6.10
N VAL A 183 20.58 26.49 7.15
CA VAL A 183 19.13 26.53 7.36
C VAL A 183 18.68 27.97 7.58
N ILE A 184 17.73 28.44 6.76
CA ILE A 184 17.03 29.70 6.96
C ILE A 184 15.58 29.40 7.35
N THR A 185 15.11 30.02 8.44
CA THR A 185 13.74 29.88 8.91
C THR A 185 13.20 31.17 9.56
N THR A 186 11.93 31.17 9.99
CA THR A 186 11.26 32.33 10.59
C THR A 186 10.36 31.93 11.76
N THR A 187 10.05 32.87 12.64
CA THR A 187 9.05 32.71 13.71
C THR A 187 7.62 33.07 13.28
N TYR A 188 7.45 33.50 12.03
CA TYR A 188 6.15 33.80 11.41
C TYR A 188 5.16 32.62 11.59
N LEU A 189 3.95 32.89 12.10
CA LEU A 189 2.87 31.93 12.48
C LEU A 189 3.08 31.05 13.72
N GLY A 190 4.18 31.21 14.48
CA GLY A 190 4.40 30.42 15.71
C GLY A 190 4.45 28.90 15.49
N ALA A 191 4.68 28.47 14.24
CA ALA A 191 4.59 27.08 13.82
C ALA A 191 5.91 26.31 14.01
N THR A 192 7.06 26.96 14.12
CA THR A 192 8.34 26.26 14.33
C THR A 192 8.45 25.71 15.76
N ASP A 193 8.96 24.49 15.92
CA ASP A 193 9.23 23.90 17.23
C ASP A 193 10.66 24.24 17.68
N GLN A 194 10.82 24.91 18.82
CA GLN A 194 12.13 25.28 19.38
C GLN A 194 13.09 24.08 19.46
N ARG A 195 12.60 22.94 19.98
CA ARG A 195 13.37 21.69 20.11
C ARG A 195 13.99 21.23 18.78
N ALA A 196 13.33 21.50 17.65
CA ALA A 196 13.85 21.13 16.34
C ALA A 196 15.04 22.02 15.92
N LEU A 197 14.99 23.32 16.22
CA LEU A 197 16.10 24.23 15.94
C LEU A 197 17.30 23.94 16.83
N ASP A 198 17.07 23.69 18.12
CA ASP A 198 18.12 23.29 19.07
C ASP A 198 18.86 22.06 18.56
N ARG A 199 18.10 21.05 18.12
CA ARG A 199 18.67 19.81 17.60
C ARG A 199 19.46 19.99 16.31
N LEU A 200 19.01 20.86 15.39
CA LEU A 200 19.76 21.18 14.18
C LEU A 200 21.10 21.83 14.51
N ALA A 201 21.11 22.78 15.44
CA ALA A 201 22.33 23.44 15.90
C ALA A 201 23.28 22.46 16.60
N GLU A 202 22.76 21.57 17.46
CA GLU A 202 23.54 20.50 18.11
C GLU A 202 24.21 19.55 17.12
N LEU A 203 23.56 19.25 15.99
CA LEU A 203 24.12 18.40 14.95
C LEU A 203 25.25 19.09 14.16
N GLY A 204 25.40 20.41 14.28
CA GLY A 204 26.38 21.22 13.56
C GLY A 204 25.85 21.95 12.33
N ALA A 205 24.52 22.08 12.18
CA ALA A 205 23.94 22.90 11.11
C ALA A 205 24.06 24.39 11.44
N GLU A 206 24.34 25.22 10.43
CA GLU A 206 24.30 26.67 10.54
C GLU A 206 22.86 27.15 10.39
N VAL A 207 22.26 27.69 11.46
CA VAL A 207 20.85 28.09 11.47
C VAL A 207 20.73 29.61 11.55
N LYS A 208 19.95 30.21 10.66
CA LYS A 208 19.53 31.61 10.72
C LYS A 208 18.01 31.74 10.84
N VAL A 209 17.57 32.60 11.75
CA VAL A 209 16.15 32.80 12.08
C VAL A 209 15.80 34.28 11.88
N SER A 210 14.71 34.55 11.16
CA SER A 210 14.08 35.87 11.17
C SER A 210 13.02 35.95 12.26
N TYR A 211 13.19 36.93 13.15
CA TYR A 211 12.26 37.24 14.24
C TYR A 211 11.28 38.37 13.90
N GLU A 212 11.40 38.98 12.71
CA GLU A 212 10.52 40.07 12.27
C GLU A 212 9.17 39.54 11.78
N THR A 213 8.08 40.04 12.35
CA THR A 213 6.72 39.55 12.08
C THR A 213 5.93 40.39 11.06
N ARG A 214 6.43 41.57 10.66
CA ARG A 214 5.64 42.58 9.90
C ARG A 214 6.14 42.91 8.49
N THR A 215 7.40 42.65 8.17
CA THR A 215 8.09 43.21 6.99
C THR A 215 8.52 42.16 5.96
N THR A 216 8.99 40.99 6.39
CA THR A 216 9.46 39.90 5.52
C THR A 216 8.64 38.63 5.74
N ARG A 217 7.70 38.36 4.83
CA ARG A 217 6.87 37.14 4.85
C ARG A 217 7.59 35.99 4.15
N LEU A 218 8.59 35.40 4.79
CA LEU A 218 9.27 34.23 4.25
C LEU A 218 8.31 33.02 4.25
N HIS A 219 7.77 32.70 3.07
CA HIS A 219 6.95 31.50 2.81
C HIS A 219 7.55 30.56 1.79
N ALA A 220 8.82 30.74 1.44
CA ALA A 220 9.50 29.80 0.56
C ALA A 220 9.74 28.46 1.29
N LYS A 221 9.62 27.37 0.55
CA LYS A 221 10.08 26.05 0.98
C LYS A 221 10.92 25.46 -0.13
N ALA A 222 12.19 25.31 0.16
CA ALA A 222 13.10 24.79 -0.83
C ALA A 222 14.34 24.14 -0.22
N TRP A 223 14.86 23.18 -0.98
CA TRP A 223 16.10 22.47 -0.72
C TRP A 223 17.03 22.63 -1.91
N LEU A 224 18.32 22.83 -1.67
CA LEU A 224 19.34 22.82 -2.70
C LEU A 224 20.48 21.89 -2.28
N PHE A 225 20.81 20.93 -3.15
CA PHE A 225 21.80 19.88 -2.93
C PHE A 225 22.95 20.06 -3.92
N ARG A 226 24.15 20.37 -3.41
CA ARG A 226 25.34 20.62 -4.23
C ARG A 226 26.33 19.47 -4.16
N ARG A 227 26.92 19.16 -5.32
CA ARG A 227 27.92 18.08 -5.50
C ARG A 227 29.08 18.57 -6.36
N LYS A 228 30.30 18.12 -6.05
CA LYS A 228 31.52 18.49 -6.80
C LYS A 228 31.54 18.00 -8.25
N ASN A 229 30.82 16.93 -8.56
CA ASN A 229 30.74 16.38 -9.92
C ASN A 229 29.84 17.20 -10.86
N GLY A 230 29.36 18.37 -10.43
CA GLY A 230 28.51 19.24 -11.25
C GLY A 230 27.05 18.83 -11.33
N THR A 231 26.58 17.85 -10.55
CA THR A 231 25.16 17.45 -10.49
C THR A 231 24.45 18.12 -9.31
N THR A 232 23.87 19.29 -9.58
CA THR A 232 23.15 20.09 -8.57
C THR A 232 21.65 19.96 -8.78
N THR A 233 20.94 19.74 -7.68
CA THR A 233 19.51 19.48 -7.68
C THR A 233 18.84 20.38 -6.64
N ALA A 234 17.66 20.87 -6.97
CA ALA A 234 16.85 21.67 -6.07
C ALA A 234 15.43 21.14 -6.00
N TYR A 235 14.75 21.39 -4.89
CA TYR A 235 13.34 21.11 -4.70
C TYR A 235 12.69 22.41 -4.28
N VAL A 236 11.63 22.81 -4.99
CA VAL A 236 10.86 24.01 -4.69
C VAL A 236 9.39 23.63 -4.65
N GLY A 237 8.69 24.00 -3.58
CA GLY A 237 7.31 23.58 -3.45
C GLY A 237 6.61 24.05 -2.19
N SER A 238 5.59 23.29 -1.80
CA SER A 238 4.79 23.55 -0.61
C SER A 238 5.32 22.83 0.64
N SER A 239 6.27 21.89 0.50
CA SER A 239 6.72 21.04 1.62
C SER A 239 7.65 21.75 2.61
N ASN A 240 7.13 22.01 3.81
CA ASN A 240 7.95 22.40 4.95
C ASN A 240 8.70 21.21 5.58
N LEU A 241 9.63 21.46 6.50
CA LEU A 241 10.28 20.42 7.32
C LEU A 241 9.31 19.97 8.43
N SER A 242 8.23 19.33 8.02
CA SER A 242 7.20 18.78 8.90
C SER A 242 6.79 17.39 8.42
N LYS A 243 6.25 16.58 9.32
CA LYS A 243 5.81 15.24 8.98
C LYS A 243 4.75 15.25 7.87
N ALA A 244 3.72 16.10 8.02
CA ALA A 244 2.69 16.26 7.01
C ALA A 244 3.32 16.57 5.65
N ALA A 245 4.14 17.60 5.57
CA ALA A 245 4.76 17.97 4.30
C ALA A 245 5.73 16.94 3.70
N LEU A 246 6.45 16.19 4.55
CA LEU A 246 7.46 15.24 4.06
C LEU A 246 6.90 13.86 3.69
N VAL A 247 5.71 13.52 4.22
CA VAL A 247 5.19 12.14 4.17
C VAL A 247 3.68 12.07 3.88
N ASP A 248 2.84 13.01 4.36
CA ASP A 248 1.37 12.80 4.48
C ASP A 248 0.49 13.81 3.75
N GLY A 249 1.02 14.98 3.46
CA GLY A 249 0.32 16.09 2.85
C GLY A 249 0.25 15.91 1.35
N VAL A 250 -0.85 16.41 0.78
CA VAL A 250 -0.94 16.71 -0.65
C VAL A 250 -0.02 17.90 -0.91
N GLU A 251 1.22 17.59 -1.25
CA GLU A 251 2.27 18.58 -1.48
C GLU A 251 2.60 18.61 -2.95
N TRP A 252 3.07 19.74 -3.45
CA TRP A 252 3.55 19.86 -4.81
C TRP A 252 4.98 20.36 -4.74
N ASN A 253 5.93 19.48 -5.06
CA ASN A 253 7.34 19.83 -5.11
C ASN A 253 7.86 19.60 -6.50
N VAL A 254 8.40 20.66 -7.09
CA VAL A 254 9.14 20.57 -8.35
C VAL A 254 10.60 20.34 -7.99
N ARG A 255 11.08 19.17 -8.37
CA ARG A 255 12.49 18.85 -8.43
C ARG A 255 13.07 19.43 -9.71
N ILE A 256 14.17 20.15 -9.58
CA ILE A 256 14.88 20.83 -10.66
C ILE A 256 16.28 20.24 -10.72
N SER A 257 16.74 19.88 -11.91
CA SER A 257 18.11 19.46 -12.17
C SER A 257 18.82 20.50 -13.02
N ASN A 258 20.07 20.82 -12.67
CA ASN A 258 20.88 21.71 -13.48
C ASN A 258 21.21 21.15 -14.87
N MET A 259 21.10 19.82 -15.07
CA MET A 259 21.33 19.20 -16.38
C MET A 259 20.18 19.48 -17.38
N GLU A 260 18.98 19.77 -16.88
CA GLU A 260 17.84 20.16 -17.72
C GLU A 260 17.62 21.68 -17.75
N GLN A 261 17.77 22.34 -16.59
CA GLN A 261 17.44 23.75 -16.41
C GLN A 261 18.54 24.47 -15.61
N PRO A 262 19.74 24.67 -16.17
CA PRO A 262 20.86 25.27 -15.45
C PRO A 262 20.55 26.68 -14.94
N HIS A 263 19.94 27.53 -15.77
CA HIS A 263 19.59 28.91 -15.44
C HIS A 263 18.66 29.05 -14.21
N VAL A 264 17.78 28.06 -13.96
CA VAL A 264 16.88 28.07 -12.80
C VAL A 264 17.65 27.78 -11.52
N ILE A 265 18.61 26.86 -11.56
CA ILE A 265 19.47 26.54 -10.41
C ILE A 265 20.40 27.71 -10.08
N ASP A 266 20.93 28.39 -11.08
CA ASP A 266 21.77 29.58 -10.88
C ASP A 266 20.98 30.71 -10.20
N THR A 267 19.77 30.97 -10.68
CA THR A 267 18.85 31.96 -10.08
C THR A 267 18.50 31.58 -8.64
N PHE A 268 18.20 30.30 -8.39
CA PHE A 268 17.93 29.79 -7.05
C PHE A 268 19.11 30.01 -6.11
N THR A 269 20.32 29.68 -6.56
CA THR A 269 21.55 29.81 -5.77
C THR A 269 21.81 31.26 -5.39
N ALA A 270 21.71 32.19 -6.36
CA ALA A 270 21.84 33.62 -6.10
C ALA A 270 20.81 34.10 -5.07
N THR A 271 19.54 33.71 -5.25
CA THR A 271 18.45 34.10 -4.34
C THR A 271 18.65 33.58 -2.92
N PHE A 272 19.15 32.34 -2.76
CA PHE A 272 19.45 31.80 -1.44
C PHE A 272 20.60 32.55 -0.76
N GLU A 273 21.66 32.89 -1.50
CA GLU A 273 22.78 33.68 -0.95
C GLU A 273 22.32 35.09 -0.55
N ASP A 274 21.43 35.72 -1.31
CA ASP A 274 20.85 37.02 -0.94
C ASP A 274 20.13 36.92 0.42
N TYR A 275 19.25 35.93 0.62
CA TYR A 275 18.61 35.71 1.92
C TYR A 275 19.60 35.33 3.03
N TRP A 276 20.59 34.50 2.72
CA TRP A 276 21.59 34.09 3.70
C TRP A 276 22.40 35.28 4.22
N ASN A 277 22.63 36.30 3.40
CA ASN A 277 23.38 37.50 3.76
C ASN A 277 22.50 38.70 4.15
N GLU A 278 21.17 38.54 4.12
CA GLU A 278 20.24 39.59 4.52
C GLU A 278 20.26 39.80 6.05
N PRO A 279 20.40 41.04 6.54
CA PRO A 279 20.46 41.33 7.99
C PRO A 279 19.24 40.87 8.80
N ALA A 280 18.09 40.70 8.15
CA ALA A 280 16.85 40.25 8.78
C ALA A 280 16.90 38.78 9.25
N PHE A 281 17.88 37.99 8.80
CA PHE A 281 18.11 36.61 9.22
C PHE A 281 19.34 36.53 10.13
N GLU A 282 19.08 36.42 11.44
CA GLU A 282 20.11 36.41 12.47
C GLU A 282 20.59 34.97 12.75
N ALA A 283 21.89 34.80 13.04
CA ALA A 283 22.43 33.51 13.45
C ALA A 283 21.83 33.04 14.79
N TYR A 284 21.34 31.80 14.84
CA TYR A 284 20.73 31.19 16.01
C TYR A 284 21.75 30.41 16.84
N ASP A 285 21.82 30.74 18.13
CA ASP A 285 22.56 29.96 19.13
C ASP A 285 21.59 29.50 20.23
N ALA A 286 21.41 28.19 20.39
CA ALA A 286 20.51 27.61 21.38
C ALA A 286 20.81 28.05 22.82
N THR A 287 22.07 28.35 23.15
CA THR A 287 22.47 28.78 24.51
C THR A 287 22.10 30.22 24.81
N ARG A 288 22.04 31.07 23.78
CA ARG A 288 21.78 32.52 23.91
C ARG A 288 20.34 32.89 23.57
N ASP A 289 19.77 32.29 22.53
CA ASP A 289 18.55 32.78 21.86
C ASP A 289 17.28 32.01 22.25
N SER A 290 17.40 30.95 23.06
CA SER A 290 16.30 30.06 23.45
C SER A 290 15.07 30.77 24.05
N GLU A 291 15.27 31.75 24.95
CA GLU A 291 14.14 32.50 25.56
C GLU A 291 13.50 33.47 24.58
N ARG A 292 14.32 34.14 23.75
CA ARG A 292 13.86 35.07 22.71
C ARG A 292 12.97 34.35 21.69
N LEU A 293 13.39 33.17 21.26
CA LEU A 293 12.64 32.32 20.34
C LEU A 293 11.30 31.86 20.95
N ARG A 294 11.31 31.41 22.21
CA ARG A 294 10.09 30.96 22.90
C ARG A 294 9.06 32.07 23.04
N HIS A 295 9.51 33.29 23.35
CA HIS A 295 8.65 34.46 23.42
C HIS A 295 8.06 34.81 22.04
N ALA A 296 8.87 34.77 20.97
CA ALA A 296 8.42 35.04 19.61
C ALA A 296 7.37 34.02 19.10
N LEU A 297 7.49 32.74 19.47
CA LEU A 297 6.57 31.68 19.03
C LEU A 297 5.24 31.63 19.80
N SER A 298 5.23 32.09 21.07
CA SER A 298 4.03 32.02 21.92
C SER A 298 3.01 33.12 21.66
N GLY A 299 3.43 34.26 21.10
CA GLY A 299 2.56 35.39 20.77
C GLY A 299 1.52 35.13 19.66
N GLU A 300 1.67 34.06 18.87
CA GLU A 300 0.90 33.81 17.63
C GLU A 300 -0.14 32.67 17.72
N ARG A 301 -0.31 32.01 18.88
CA ARG A 301 -0.98 30.69 19.00
C ARG A 301 -2.47 30.67 19.44
N ARG A 302 -3.31 31.70 19.20
CA ARG A 302 -4.71 31.75 19.72
C ARG A 302 -5.83 31.45 18.70
N ASP A 303 -6.70 30.52 19.15
CA ASP A 303 -8.13 30.24 18.91
C ASP A 303 -8.63 29.69 17.56
N GLU A 304 -8.99 28.39 17.53
CA GLU A 304 -10.16 27.87 16.77
C GLU A 304 -10.87 26.74 17.56
N ALA A 305 -12.19 26.83 17.67
CA ALA A 305 -13.07 25.86 18.32
C ALA A 305 -13.88 25.08 17.26
N PRO A 306 -14.19 23.77 17.43
CA PRO A 306 -14.93 23.03 16.42
C PRO A 306 -16.45 23.08 16.63
N THR A 307 -17.17 23.40 15.54
CA THR A 307 -18.63 23.35 15.41
C THR A 307 -19.09 21.98 14.91
N ALA A 308 -20.19 21.45 15.46
CA ALA A 308 -20.82 20.19 15.02
C ALA A 308 -21.68 20.37 13.75
N ILE A 309 -21.54 19.47 12.78
CA ILE A 309 -22.29 19.46 11.51
C ILE A 309 -23.36 18.36 11.51
N SER A 310 -24.56 18.73 11.06
CA SER A 310 -25.77 17.93 10.84
C SER A 310 -25.82 17.23 9.47
N ASN A 311 -26.49 16.06 9.43
CA ASN A 311 -26.97 15.27 8.27
C ASN A 311 -26.11 15.27 6.99
N LEU A 312 -25.02 14.50 7.02
CA LEU A 312 -24.27 14.08 5.84
C LEU A 312 -24.73 12.68 5.39
N ASP A 313 -24.97 12.50 4.10
CA ASP A 313 -25.18 11.19 3.48
C ASP A 313 -23.93 10.32 3.68
N VAL A 314 -24.04 9.25 4.48
CA VAL A 314 -22.91 8.38 4.81
C VAL A 314 -22.59 7.47 3.61
N ARG A 315 -21.50 7.81 2.91
CA ARG A 315 -20.91 6.99 1.84
C ARG A 315 -19.78 6.12 2.38
N PRO A 316 -19.68 4.85 1.92
CA PRO A 316 -18.54 4.00 2.30
C PRO A 316 -17.23 4.63 1.82
N TYR A 317 -16.21 4.59 2.67
CA TYR A 317 -14.84 4.75 2.20
C TYR A 317 -14.46 3.61 1.24
N PRO A 318 -13.45 3.79 0.36
CA PRO A 318 -13.08 2.76 -0.61
C PRO A 318 -12.83 1.38 0.01
N TYR A 319 -12.19 1.29 1.18
CA TYR A 319 -11.94 0.01 1.85
C TYR A 319 -13.22 -0.61 2.38
N GLN A 320 -14.16 0.19 2.88
CA GLN A 320 -15.46 -0.30 3.31
C GLN A 320 -16.23 -0.83 2.10
N ALA A 321 -16.08 -0.20 0.93
CA ALA A 321 -16.66 -0.71 -0.31
C ALA A 321 -16.04 -2.05 -0.73
N GLU A 322 -14.72 -2.24 -0.57
CA GLU A 322 -14.03 -3.53 -0.77
C GLU A 322 -14.58 -4.61 0.18
N ILE A 323 -14.64 -4.32 1.48
CA ILE A 323 -15.19 -5.25 2.49
C ILE A 323 -16.63 -5.65 2.16
N LEU A 324 -17.45 -4.68 1.76
CA LEU A 324 -18.84 -4.96 1.39
C LEU A 324 -18.93 -5.78 0.09
N ALA A 325 -17.98 -5.62 -0.85
CA ALA A 325 -17.90 -6.43 -2.06
C ALA A 325 -17.46 -7.88 -1.76
N ASP A 326 -16.55 -8.07 -0.80
CA ASP A 326 -16.15 -9.38 -0.31
C ASP A 326 -17.35 -10.09 0.36
N LEU A 327 -18.09 -9.39 1.23
CA LEU A 327 -19.33 -9.90 1.83
C LEU A 327 -20.39 -10.27 0.77
N ASP A 328 -20.50 -9.48 -0.31
CA ASP A 328 -21.36 -9.81 -1.44
C ASP A 328 -20.86 -11.05 -2.19
N ALA A 329 -19.55 -11.23 -2.36
CA ALA A 329 -18.97 -12.42 -2.97
C ALA A 329 -19.24 -13.68 -2.13
N GLU A 330 -19.02 -13.62 -0.82
CA GLU A 330 -19.37 -14.70 0.12
C GLU A 330 -20.82 -15.17 -0.08
N ARG A 331 -21.76 -14.23 -0.18
CA ARG A 331 -23.19 -14.56 -0.27
C ARG A 331 -23.62 -14.97 -1.67
N LEU A 332 -23.17 -14.26 -2.71
CA LEU A 332 -23.67 -14.40 -4.08
C LEU A 332 -22.88 -15.41 -4.91
N VAL A 333 -21.58 -15.56 -4.64
CA VAL A 333 -20.70 -16.51 -5.34
C VAL A 333 -20.63 -17.83 -4.58
N HIS A 334 -20.42 -17.76 -3.26
CA HIS A 334 -20.19 -18.96 -2.44
C HIS A 334 -21.41 -19.48 -1.70
N GLY A 335 -22.49 -18.69 -1.62
CA GLY A 335 -23.69 -19.05 -0.88
C GLY A 335 -23.51 -19.02 0.65
N ARG A 336 -22.47 -18.34 1.15
CA ARG A 336 -22.11 -18.27 2.57
C ARG A 336 -22.71 -17.02 3.22
N TRP A 337 -23.62 -17.25 4.16
CA TRP A 337 -24.39 -16.19 4.83
C TRP A 337 -23.97 -15.94 6.28
N ARG A 338 -23.04 -16.75 6.79
CA ARG A 338 -22.41 -16.59 8.09
C ARG A 338 -20.99 -16.11 7.85
N ASN A 339 -20.71 -14.85 8.17
CA ASN A 339 -19.47 -14.19 7.78
C ASN A 339 -18.80 -13.53 8.99
N LEU A 340 -17.49 -13.73 9.14
CA LEU A 340 -16.66 -13.05 10.13
C LEU A 340 -15.86 -11.95 9.44
N VAL A 341 -16.04 -10.72 9.89
CA VAL A 341 -15.28 -9.56 9.43
C VAL A 341 -14.26 -9.20 10.51
N VAL A 342 -12.99 -9.33 10.16
CA VAL A 342 -11.86 -8.92 10.98
C VAL A 342 -11.41 -7.54 10.53
N MET A 343 -11.49 -6.52 11.39
CA MET A 343 -10.97 -5.19 11.08
C MET A 343 -10.26 -4.58 12.28
N ALA A 344 -9.14 -3.90 12.04
CA ALA A 344 -8.40 -3.20 13.08
C ALA A 344 -9.31 -2.23 13.88
N THR A 345 -9.02 -2.07 15.17
CA THR A 345 -9.83 -1.19 16.04
C THR A 345 -9.78 0.26 15.54
N GLY A 346 -10.92 0.95 15.51
CA GLY A 346 -11.00 2.35 15.06
C GLY A 346 -11.29 2.53 13.57
N THR A 347 -11.38 1.45 12.79
CA THR A 347 -11.61 1.48 11.33
C THR A 347 -13.08 1.45 10.91
N GLY A 348 -14.00 1.73 11.83
CA GLY A 348 -15.43 1.80 11.52
C GLY A 348 -16.11 0.44 11.29
N LYS A 349 -15.75 -0.62 12.04
CA LYS A 349 -16.46 -1.93 12.04
C LYS A 349 -17.98 -1.78 12.04
N THR A 350 -18.48 -0.91 12.90
CA THR A 350 -19.91 -0.64 13.04
C THR A 350 -20.52 0.06 11.83
N VAL A 351 -19.75 0.94 11.15
CA VAL A 351 -20.19 1.61 9.92
C VAL A 351 -20.34 0.59 8.80
N VAL A 352 -19.38 -0.33 8.64
CA VAL A 352 -19.48 -1.45 7.68
C VAL A 352 -20.72 -2.28 7.94
N ALA A 353 -20.94 -2.70 9.19
CA ALA A 353 -22.12 -3.47 9.59
C ALA A 353 -23.45 -2.76 9.27
N ALA A 354 -23.52 -1.45 9.51
CA ALA A 354 -24.70 -0.65 9.19
C ALA A 354 -24.92 -0.48 7.68
N LEU A 355 -23.84 -0.28 6.91
CA LEU A 355 -23.89 -0.18 5.45
C LEU A 355 -24.30 -1.51 4.81
N ASP A 356 -23.81 -2.62 5.36
CA ASP A 356 -24.17 -3.99 4.96
C ASP A 356 -25.66 -4.26 5.19
N TYR A 357 -26.15 -3.97 6.40
CA TYR A 357 -27.58 -4.06 6.70
C TYR A 357 -28.42 -3.19 5.75
N ARG A 358 -28.00 -1.93 5.50
CA ARG A 358 -28.69 -1.03 4.56
C ARG A 358 -28.78 -1.61 3.15
N ARG A 359 -27.71 -2.26 2.67
CA ARG A 359 -27.69 -2.93 1.35
C ARG A 359 -28.66 -4.11 1.32
N LEU A 360 -28.60 -4.99 2.33
CA LEU A 360 -29.47 -6.15 2.45
C LEU A 360 -30.95 -5.75 2.60
N HIS A 361 -31.25 -4.73 3.39
CA HIS A 361 -32.59 -4.18 3.55
C HIS A 361 -33.15 -3.64 2.24
N LYS A 362 -32.38 -2.81 1.52
CA LYS A 362 -32.78 -2.30 0.19
C LYS A 362 -32.99 -3.42 -0.84
N ALA A 363 -32.25 -4.53 -0.72
CA ALA A 363 -32.39 -5.69 -1.59
C ALA A 363 -33.54 -6.64 -1.18
N GLY A 364 -34.31 -6.34 -0.13
CA GLY A 364 -35.37 -7.21 0.40
C GLY A 364 -34.83 -8.49 1.05
N ARG A 365 -33.59 -8.45 1.54
CA ARG A 365 -32.86 -9.60 2.11
C ARG A 365 -32.59 -9.47 3.62
N ALA A 366 -33.30 -8.59 4.33
CA ALA A 366 -32.80 -7.81 5.48
C ALA A 366 -33.88 -6.97 6.17
N ASP A 367 -34.88 -7.51 6.91
CA ASP A 367 -35.92 -6.65 7.52
C ASP A 367 -35.91 -6.56 9.05
N SER A 368 -35.26 -7.48 9.76
CA SER A 368 -35.08 -7.42 11.22
C SER A 368 -33.62 -7.61 11.63
N LEU A 369 -33.21 -6.94 12.71
CA LEU A 369 -31.81 -6.85 13.16
C LEU A 369 -31.69 -7.08 14.67
N LEU A 370 -30.76 -7.95 15.07
CA LEU A 370 -30.26 -8.04 16.45
C LEU A 370 -28.76 -7.73 16.48
N PHE A 371 -28.38 -6.65 17.15
CA PHE A 371 -26.99 -6.28 17.41
C PHE A 371 -26.61 -6.64 18.85
N VAL A 372 -25.56 -7.44 19.02
CA VAL A 372 -25.11 -7.96 20.32
C VAL A 372 -23.72 -7.45 20.64
N ALA A 373 -23.55 -6.91 21.85
CA ALA A 373 -22.24 -6.55 22.41
C ALA A 373 -22.18 -6.83 23.92
N HIS A 374 -20.97 -6.79 24.49
CA HIS A 374 -20.76 -7.07 25.91
C HIS A 374 -20.90 -5.84 26.83
N GLN A 375 -20.76 -4.61 26.30
CA GLN A 375 -20.81 -3.36 27.07
C GLN A 375 -21.90 -2.40 26.58
N GLU A 376 -22.54 -1.71 27.52
CA GLU A 376 -23.59 -0.71 27.28
C GLU A 376 -23.10 0.47 26.42
N GLN A 377 -21.88 0.96 26.66
CA GLN A 377 -21.31 2.07 25.91
C GLN A 377 -21.17 1.74 24.41
N ILE A 378 -20.73 0.51 24.10
CA ILE A 378 -20.58 0.03 22.71
C ILE A 378 -21.95 -0.03 22.02
N LEU A 379 -22.99 -0.50 22.73
CA LEU A 379 -24.36 -0.57 22.19
C LEU A 379 -24.91 0.81 21.85
N ARG A 380 -24.76 1.80 22.74
CA ARG A 380 -25.22 3.17 22.49
C ARG A 380 -24.48 3.82 21.32
N GLN A 381 -23.16 3.64 21.24
CA GLN A 381 -22.37 4.12 20.11
C GLN A 381 -22.78 3.47 18.80
N SER A 382 -23.07 2.17 18.84
CA SER A 382 -23.48 1.42 17.65
C SER A 382 -24.86 1.81 17.15
N LEU A 383 -25.81 1.99 18.06
CA LEU A 383 -27.15 2.51 17.75
C LEU A 383 -27.08 3.88 17.07
N SER A 384 -26.25 4.81 17.60
CA SER A 384 -26.04 6.13 17.00
C SER A 384 -25.51 6.03 15.56
N THR A 385 -24.54 5.14 15.34
CA THR A 385 -23.94 4.90 14.01
C THR A 385 -24.99 4.37 13.02
N PHE A 386 -25.81 3.40 13.43
CA PHE A 386 -26.88 2.86 12.58
C PHE A 386 -27.92 3.93 12.21
N ARG A 387 -28.32 4.78 13.16
CA ARG A 387 -29.25 5.90 12.90
C ARG A 387 -28.71 6.86 11.84
N GLN A 388 -27.42 7.19 11.91
CA GLN A 388 -26.76 8.04 10.92
C GLN A 388 -26.72 7.39 9.53
N VAL A 389 -26.31 6.12 9.44
CA VAL A 389 -26.18 5.40 8.15
C VAL A 389 -27.55 5.15 7.49
N MET A 390 -28.57 4.85 8.30
CA MET A 390 -29.94 4.64 7.83
C MET A 390 -30.65 5.97 7.51
N GLY A 391 -30.15 7.10 8.01
CA GLY A 391 -30.82 8.40 7.88
C GLY A 391 -32.12 8.49 8.69
N ASP A 392 -32.25 7.69 9.74
CA ASP A 392 -33.46 7.57 10.57
C ASP A 392 -33.07 7.63 12.05
N GLY A 393 -33.41 8.74 12.71
CA GLY A 393 -33.15 8.96 14.14
C GLY A 393 -33.98 8.06 15.07
N SER A 394 -35.05 7.44 14.57
CA SER A 394 -35.90 6.51 15.32
C SER A 394 -35.45 5.05 15.21
N PHE A 395 -34.46 4.77 14.36
CA PHE A 395 -33.98 3.41 14.12
C PHE A 395 -33.40 2.78 15.40
N GLY A 396 -33.85 1.57 15.73
CA GLY A 396 -33.28 0.72 16.77
C GLY A 396 -33.70 1.05 18.21
N GLU A 397 -33.80 -0.01 19.02
CA GLU A 397 -34.17 0.02 20.44
C GLU A 397 -33.15 -0.75 21.29
N THR A 398 -32.94 -0.34 22.54
CA THR A 398 -31.94 -0.94 23.45
C THR A 398 -32.54 -1.97 24.40
N LEU A 399 -31.78 -3.02 24.68
CA LEU A 399 -32.04 -4.01 25.73
C LEU A 399 -30.80 -4.13 26.63
N VAL A 400 -30.66 -3.17 27.55
CA VAL A 400 -29.55 -3.07 28.50
C VAL A 400 -30.00 -2.31 29.75
N ALA A 401 -29.37 -2.58 30.90
CA ALA A 401 -29.60 -1.84 32.16
C ALA A 401 -31.07 -1.69 32.62
N GLY A 402 -31.95 -2.62 32.23
CA GLY A 402 -33.37 -2.61 32.59
C GLY A 402 -34.31 -2.02 31.54
N GLU A 403 -33.79 -1.37 30.50
CA GLU A 403 -34.55 -0.92 29.33
C GLU A 403 -35.11 -2.12 28.54
N ARG A 404 -36.30 -1.97 27.96
CA ARG A 404 -36.98 -3.01 27.16
C ARG A 404 -37.46 -2.44 25.82
N PRO A 405 -37.19 -3.12 24.70
CA PRO A 405 -37.79 -2.78 23.41
C PRO A 405 -39.31 -2.96 23.42
N ASN A 406 -40.01 -2.12 22.66
CA ASN A 406 -41.44 -2.20 22.38
C ASN A 406 -41.70 -2.88 21.03
N GLY A 407 -40.94 -2.53 19.99
CA GLY A 407 -41.16 -3.01 18.62
C GLY A 407 -40.43 -4.30 18.26
N TRP A 408 -39.34 -4.62 18.97
CA TRP A 408 -38.53 -5.86 18.80
C TRP A 408 -38.01 -6.15 17.39
N LYS A 409 -38.11 -5.19 16.46
CA LYS A 409 -37.70 -5.36 15.06
C LYS A 409 -36.20 -5.09 14.83
N HIS A 410 -35.68 -4.05 15.46
CA HIS A 410 -34.27 -3.66 15.40
C HIS A 410 -33.76 -3.46 16.83
N VAL A 411 -33.03 -4.43 17.36
CA VAL A 411 -32.69 -4.49 18.79
C VAL A 411 -31.19 -4.48 19.01
N PHE A 412 -30.72 -3.63 19.92
CA PHE A 412 -29.34 -3.51 20.37
C PHE A 412 -29.24 -3.99 21.82
N ALA A 413 -28.69 -5.18 22.03
CA ALA A 413 -28.81 -5.89 23.30
C ALA A 413 -27.46 -6.31 23.89
N SER A 414 -27.35 -6.25 25.22
CA SER A 414 -26.18 -6.81 25.90
C SER A 414 -26.31 -8.33 26.06
N ILE A 415 -25.20 -9.06 25.96
CA ILE A 415 -25.20 -10.52 26.15
C ILE A 415 -25.79 -10.94 27.51
N GLN A 416 -25.55 -10.12 28.55
CA GLN A 416 -26.08 -10.34 29.90
C GLN A 416 -27.60 -10.21 29.97
N SER A 417 -28.18 -9.26 29.21
CA SER A 417 -29.62 -9.04 29.16
C SER A 417 -30.33 -10.11 28.33
N LEU A 418 -29.69 -10.57 27.25
CA LEU A 418 -30.18 -11.66 26.41
C LEU A 418 -30.16 -13.00 27.12
N HIS A 419 -29.11 -13.31 27.88
CA HIS A 419 -28.97 -14.60 28.57
C HIS A 419 -30.11 -14.89 29.55
N ARG A 420 -30.74 -13.85 30.11
CA ARG A 420 -31.86 -13.96 31.06
C ARG A 420 -33.23 -14.10 30.40
N ARG A 421 -33.30 -14.18 29.07
CA ARG A 421 -34.54 -14.12 28.30
C ARG A 421 -34.60 -15.21 27.24
N GLU A 422 -35.83 -15.60 26.93
CA GLU A 422 -36.10 -16.41 25.75
C GLU A 422 -36.31 -15.50 24.53
N VAL A 423 -35.46 -15.68 23.52
CA VAL A 423 -35.55 -15.02 22.21
C VAL A 423 -35.95 -16.08 21.17
N ASP A 424 -36.96 -15.80 20.37
CA ASP A 424 -37.34 -16.68 19.25
C ASP A 424 -36.13 -16.87 18.30
N PRO A 425 -35.71 -18.12 18.01
CA PRO A 425 -34.62 -18.44 17.09
C PRO A 425 -34.66 -17.72 15.74
N GLU A 426 -35.86 -17.44 15.21
CA GLU A 426 -36.06 -16.93 13.85
C GLU A 426 -36.57 -15.47 13.82
N ALA A 427 -36.63 -14.78 14.98
CA ALA A 427 -37.15 -13.41 15.06
C ALA A 427 -36.34 -12.37 14.25
N TYR A 428 -35.06 -12.64 13.99
CA TYR A 428 -34.15 -11.70 13.36
C TYR A 428 -33.54 -12.28 12.09
N ASP A 429 -33.73 -11.59 10.96
CA ASP A 429 -33.11 -11.95 9.69
C ASP A 429 -31.59 -11.80 9.76
N MET A 430 -31.10 -10.72 10.40
CA MET A 430 -29.69 -10.42 10.56
C MET A 430 -29.31 -10.35 12.04
N VAL A 431 -28.31 -11.12 12.43
CA VAL A 431 -27.69 -11.04 13.76
C VAL A 431 -26.26 -10.56 13.59
N ILE A 432 -25.92 -9.49 14.30
CA ILE A 432 -24.58 -8.90 14.31
C ILE A 432 -24.03 -9.03 15.72
N VAL A 433 -22.82 -9.56 15.84
CA VAL A 433 -22.16 -9.75 17.14
C VAL A 433 -20.81 -9.06 17.10
N ASP A 434 -20.66 -8.00 17.89
CA ASP A 434 -19.41 -7.26 18.01
C ASP A 434 -18.48 -7.87 19.08
N GLU A 435 -17.19 -7.67 18.88
CA GLU A 435 -16.11 -8.34 19.62
C GLU A 435 -16.31 -9.88 19.68
N PHE A 436 -16.49 -10.47 18.49
CA PHE A 436 -16.79 -11.89 18.30
C PHE A 436 -15.74 -12.84 18.88
N HIS A 437 -14.53 -12.36 19.21
CA HIS A 437 -13.54 -13.17 19.91
C HIS A 437 -14.02 -13.70 21.29
N HIS A 438 -15.12 -13.16 21.84
CA HIS A 438 -15.82 -13.66 23.03
C HIS A 438 -16.78 -14.82 22.77
N ALA A 439 -16.99 -15.24 21.51
CA ALA A 439 -18.02 -16.20 21.12
C ALA A 439 -17.92 -17.57 21.81
N GLU A 440 -16.73 -17.94 22.28
CA GLU A 440 -16.47 -19.20 22.99
C GLU A 440 -16.93 -19.20 24.46
N ALA A 441 -17.25 -18.03 25.01
CA ALA A 441 -17.76 -17.95 26.37
C ALA A 441 -19.14 -18.66 26.45
N PRO A 442 -19.44 -19.42 27.53
CA PRO A 442 -20.67 -20.21 27.62
C PRO A 442 -21.96 -19.42 27.39
N THR A 443 -21.97 -18.13 27.70
CA THR A 443 -23.11 -17.24 27.46
C THR A 443 -23.32 -16.92 25.98
N TYR A 444 -22.24 -16.70 25.21
CA TYR A 444 -22.30 -16.48 23.77
C TYR A 444 -22.62 -17.77 23.03
N THR A 445 -21.95 -18.88 23.35
CA THR A 445 -22.20 -20.20 22.73
C THR A 445 -23.69 -20.56 22.79
N ARG A 446 -24.32 -20.45 23.97
CA ARG A 446 -25.76 -20.73 24.13
C ARG A 446 -26.66 -19.84 23.27
N LEU A 447 -26.29 -18.57 23.09
CA LEU A 447 -27.06 -17.64 22.25
C LEU A 447 -26.91 -18.01 20.77
N LEU A 448 -25.68 -18.25 20.32
CA LEU A 448 -25.36 -18.56 18.93
C LEU A 448 -25.91 -19.93 18.48
N GLU A 449 -25.91 -20.93 19.35
CA GLU A 449 -26.52 -22.24 19.08
C GLU A 449 -28.05 -22.17 18.96
N ARG A 450 -28.67 -21.22 19.66
CA ARG A 450 -30.11 -21.03 19.68
C ARG A 450 -30.62 -20.27 18.47
N LEU A 451 -29.95 -19.19 18.08
CA LEU A 451 -30.40 -18.30 17.00
C LEU A 451 -30.19 -18.94 15.62
N ARG A 452 -31.15 -18.73 14.70
CA ARG A 452 -31.12 -19.22 13.32
C ARG A 452 -31.37 -18.09 12.30
N PRO A 453 -30.56 -17.02 12.30
CA PRO A 453 -30.75 -15.92 11.38
C PRO A 453 -30.41 -16.33 9.93
N ARG A 454 -31.02 -15.65 8.97
CA ARG A 454 -30.60 -15.74 7.55
C ARG A 454 -29.18 -15.23 7.36
N VAL A 455 -28.79 -14.18 8.08
CA VAL A 455 -27.47 -13.56 8.01
C VAL A 455 -26.86 -13.49 9.41
N LEU A 456 -25.67 -14.08 9.59
CA LEU A 456 -24.87 -13.93 10.81
C LEU A 456 -23.60 -13.15 10.46
N LEU A 457 -23.37 -12.03 11.13
CA LEU A 457 -22.18 -11.21 10.94
C LEU A 457 -21.41 -11.10 12.27
N GLY A 458 -20.23 -11.71 12.34
CA GLY A 458 -19.30 -11.50 13.43
C GLY A 458 -18.36 -10.34 13.12
N LEU A 459 -18.17 -9.42 14.08
CA LEU A 459 -17.17 -8.35 13.97
C LEU A 459 -16.10 -8.56 15.04
N THR A 460 -14.83 -8.58 14.64
CA THR A 460 -13.72 -8.66 15.59
C THR A 460 -12.52 -7.89 15.07
N ALA A 461 -11.59 -7.52 15.93
CA ALA A 461 -10.26 -7.08 15.48
C ALA A 461 -9.29 -8.25 15.32
N THR A 462 -9.58 -9.38 15.96
CA THR A 462 -8.65 -10.49 16.13
C THR A 462 -9.43 -11.81 16.13
N PRO A 463 -9.27 -12.69 15.13
CA PRO A 463 -9.93 -13.99 15.09
C PRO A 463 -9.26 -15.02 16.00
N ASP A 464 -7.93 -14.94 16.15
CA ASP A 464 -7.14 -15.85 16.98
C ASP A 464 -7.16 -15.44 18.45
N ARG A 465 -7.45 -16.38 19.37
CA ARG A 465 -7.46 -16.12 20.82
C ARG A 465 -6.11 -16.43 21.45
N ALA A 466 -5.80 -15.74 22.54
CA ALA A 466 -4.58 -15.94 23.33
C ALA A 466 -4.50 -17.31 24.03
N ASP A 467 -5.64 -18.00 24.19
CA ASP A 467 -5.73 -19.35 24.74
C ASP A 467 -5.67 -20.46 23.67
N GLY A 468 -5.41 -20.09 22.42
CA GLY A 468 -5.31 -21.02 21.29
C GLY A 468 -6.65 -21.45 20.69
N GLY A 469 -7.78 -20.88 21.14
CA GLY A 469 -9.08 -21.08 20.51
C GLY A 469 -9.25 -20.27 19.21
N ASP A 470 -10.02 -20.81 18.26
CA ASP A 470 -10.34 -20.14 16.98
C ASP A 470 -11.86 -19.93 16.82
N VAL A 471 -12.29 -18.67 16.79
CA VAL A 471 -13.71 -18.31 16.62
C VAL A 471 -14.21 -18.52 15.18
N ARG A 472 -13.30 -18.72 14.22
CA ARG A 472 -13.63 -19.05 12.83
C ARG A 472 -14.45 -20.33 12.71
N ARG A 473 -14.48 -21.21 13.73
CA ARG A 473 -15.34 -22.40 13.74
C ARG A 473 -16.84 -22.10 13.54
N TRP A 474 -17.28 -20.91 13.92
CA TRP A 474 -18.67 -20.44 13.72
C TRP A 474 -18.97 -20.02 12.27
N PHE A 475 -17.93 -19.96 11.44
CA PHE A 475 -17.91 -19.44 10.08
C PHE A 475 -17.15 -20.40 9.14
N ASP A 476 -17.36 -21.71 9.30
CA ASP A 476 -16.74 -22.77 8.48
C ASP A 476 -15.20 -22.77 8.48
N GLY A 477 -14.60 -22.29 9.57
CA GLY A 477 -13.14 -22.23 9.76
C GLY A 477 -12.46 -21.07 9.04
N ARG A 478 -13.19 -20.00 8.68
CA ARG A 478 -12.68 -18.90 7.85
C ARG A 478 -13.08 -17.52 8.39
N ALA A 479 -12.30 -16.51 8.02
CA ALA A 479 -12.76 -15.12 8.04
C ALA A 479 -13.18 -14.73 6.62
N ALA A 480 -14.34 -14.09 6.49
CA ALA A 480 -14.83 -13.61 5.20
C ALA A 480 -13.97 -12.44 4.69
N VAL A 481 -13.51 -11.61 5.62
CA VAL A 481 -12.75 -10.40 5.35
C VAL A 481 -11.74 -10.19 6.47
N GLU A 482 -10.50 -9.88 6.11
CA GLU A 482 -9.48 -9.41 7.05
C GLU A 482 -8.88 -8.09 6.55
N LEU A 483 -9.29 -6.98 7.17
CA LEU A 483 -8.65 -5.67 6.94
C LEU A 483 -7.45 -5.54 7.87
N HIS A 484 -6.25 -5.55 7.29
CA HIS A 484 -5.02 -5.39 8.05
C HIS A 484 -4.88 -3.95 8.55
N LEU A 485 -4.12 -3.78 9.64
CA LEU A 485 -3.86 -2.47 10.24
C LEU A 485 -3.20 -1.50 9.24
N TRP A 486 -2.36 -2.03 8.36
CA TRP A 486 -1.66 -1.27 7.34
C TRP A 486 -2.58 -0.51 6.39
N ASP A 487 -3.62 -1.18 5.88
CA ASP A 487 -4.60 -0.59 4.97
C ASP A 487 -5.36 0.56 5.62
N ALA A 488 -5.59 0.47 6.93
CA ALA A 488 -6.25 1.52 7.70
C ALA A 488 -5.36 2.75 7.91
N LEU A 489 -4.05 2.55 8.07
CA LEU A 489 -3.06 3.62 8.20
C LEU A 489 -2.82 4.34 6.87
N GLU A 490 -2.71 3.60 5.75
CA GLU A 490 -2.56 4.20 4.42
C GLU A 490 -3.71 5.17 4.08
N ARG A 491 -4.90 4.88 4.61
CA ARG A 491 -6.12 5.63 4.34
C ARG A 491 -6.41 6.71 5.41
N GLN A 492 -5.45 7.00 6.30
CA GLN A 492 -5.51 8.03 7.36
C GLN A 492 -6.70 7.88 8.33
N LEU A 493 -7.22 6.66 8.51
CA LEU A 493 -8.33 6.37 9.43
C LEU A 493 -7.85 6.19 10.88
N LEU A 494 -6.54 6.03 11.03
CA LEU A 494 -5.83 5.83 12.28
C LEU A 494 -4.68 6.83 12.37
N ALA A 495 -4.33 7.21 13.59
CA ALA A 495 -3.15 8.00 13.84
C ALA A 495 -1.92 7.22 13.37
N PRO A 496 -1.08 7.80 12.49
CA PRO A 496 0.15 7.18 12.06
C PRO A 496 1.09 6.93 13.23
N PHE A 497 1.97 5.92 13.13
CA PHE A 497 2.83 5.52 14.25
C PHE A 497 4.33 5.62 13.93
N GLN A 498 5.15 5.85 14.94
CA GLN A 498 6.60 5.74 14.90
C GLN A 498 7.03 4.61 15.83
N TYR A 499 7.51 3.52 15.25
CA TYR A 499 7.91 2.31 15.96
C TYR A 499 9.43 2.28 16.12
N PHE A 500 9.89 2.17 17.35
CA PHE A 500 11.30 2.00 17.68
C PHE A 500 11.49 0.63 18.33
N GLY A 501 12.08 -0.30 17.59
CA GLY A 501 12.54 -1.58 18.11
C GLY A 501 13.93 -1.40 18.70
N LEU A 502 14.00 -1.34 20.02
CA LEU A 502 15.22 -1.07 20.79
C LEU A 502 15.78 -2.38 21.31
N HIS A 503 17.10 -2.52 21.32
CA HIS A 503 17.74 -3.69 21.91
C HIS A 503 17.49 -3.72 23.43
N ASP A 504 16.99 -4.87 23.92
CA ASP A 504 16.93 -5.22 25.33
C ASP A 504 18.07 -6.20 25.63
N ASN A 505 18.83 -5.97 26.70
CA ASN A 505 20.00 -6.79 27.04
C ASN A 505 19.60 -8.15 27.64
N GLU A 506 18.32 -8.35 27.95
CA GLU A 506 17.81 -9.59 28.53
C GLU A 506 17.75 -10.72 27.49
N ASP A 507 18.37 -11.86 27.82
CA ASP A 507 18.29 -13.08 27.02
C ASP A 507 17.16 -13.98 27.53
N LEU A 508 16.15 -14.18 26.68
CA LEU A 508 14.96 -14.98 26.95
C LEU A 508 15.01 -16.33 26.22
N SER A 509 16.10 -16.64 25.51
CA SER A 509 16.19 -17.82 24.65
C SER A 509 16.19 -19.14 25.43
N HIS A 510 16.59 -19.08 26.70
CA HIS A 510 16.67 -20.22 27.62
C HIS A 510 15.42 -20.44 28.48
N LEU A 511 14.45 -19.53 28.43
CA LEU A 511 13.24 -19.65 29.26
C LEU A 511 12.33 -20.78 28.78
N THR A 512 11.53 -21.31 29.71
CA THR A 512 10.59 -22.39 29.39
C THR A 512 9.52 -21.91 28.41
N TRP A 513 9.39 -22.64 27.30
CA TRP A 513 8.41 -22.37 26.24
C TRP A 513 7.35 -23.48 26.18
N LYS A 514 6.08 -23.10 26.33
CA LYS A 514 4.94 -24.03 26.20
C LYS A 514 4.21 -23.77 24.88
N ARG A 515 4.06 -24.81 24.06
CA ARG A 515 3.38 -24.73 22.76
C ARG A 515 1.94 -24.22 22.96
N GLY A 516 1.57 -23.12 22.30
CA GLY A 516 0.25 -22.50 22.39
C GLY A 516 0.04 -21.54 23.58
N GLN A 517 0.99 -21.45 24.52
CA GLN A 517 0.92 -20.53 25.68
C GLN A 517 2.11 -19.55 25.74
N GLY A 518 3.19 -19.83 24.99
CA GLY A 518 4.38 -19.00 24.94
C GLY A 518 5.28 -19.16 26.16
N TYR A 519 5.88 -18.06 26.61
CA TYR A 519 6.74 -18.01 27.79
C TYR A 519 5.98 -18.24 29.11
N ASP A 520 6.66 -18.83 30.09
CA ASP A 520 6.14 -18.86 31.46
C ASP A 520 6.11 -17.44 32.08
N PRO A 521 4.92 -16.91 32.42
CA PRO A 521 4.80 -15.55 32.97
C PRO A 521 5.52 -15.37 34.32
N THR A 522 5.68 -16.44 35.09
CA THR A 522 6.37 -16.38 36.39
C THR A 522 7.87 -16.17 36.21
N GLN A 523 8.50 -16.89 35.26
CA GLN A 523 9.91 -16.73 34.93
C GLN A 523 10.19 -15.33 34.36
N LEU A 524 9.33 -14.85 33.46
CA LEU A 524 9.43 -13.49 32.93
C LEU A 524 9.28 -12.42 34.02
N SER A 525 8.35 -12.61 34.96
CA SER A 525 8.16 -11.67 36.07
C SER A 525 9.40 -11.59 36.96
N THR A 526 10.10 -12.70 37.19
CA THR A 526 11.35 -12.73 37.98
C THR A 526 12.48 -11.95 37.32
N ILE A 527 12.60 -12.02 35.99
CA ILE A 527 13.64 -11.30 35.24
C ILE A 527 13.37 -9.79 35.22
N TYR A 528 12.11 -9.39 35.02
CA TYR A 528 11.79 -7.97 34.82
C TYR A 528 11.48 -7.20 36.11
N THR A 529 11.01 -7.86 37.17
CA THR A 529 10.66 -7.16 38.42
C THR A 529 11.91 -6.90 39.23
N GLY A 530 12.15 -5.64 39.63
CA GLY A 530 13.33 -5.27 40.41
C GLY A 530 14.59 -5.01 39.56
N ASN A 531 14.48 -5.03 38.23
CA ASN A 531 15.59 -4.75 37.33
C ASN A 531 15.74 -3.23 37.09
N ASP A 532 16.39 -2.54 38.04
CA ASP A 532 16.59 -1.08 37.97
C ASP A 532 17.44 -0.66 36.76
N ALA A 533 18.37 -1.51 36.30
CA ALA A 533 19.18 -1.23 35.11
C ALA A 533 18.30 -1.14 33.86
N ARG A 534 17.42 -2.13 33.64
CA ARG A 534 16.44 -2.11 32.55
C ARG A 534 15.49 -0.93 32.65
N ALA A 535 14.95 -0.64 33.85
CA ALA A 535 14.06 0.49 34.05
C ALA A 535 14.71 1.84 33.67
N LYS A 536 16.01 2.02 33.97
CA LYS A 536 16.79 3.20 33.55
C LYS A 536 16.96 3.26 32.03
N THR A 537 17.23 2.13 31.38
CA THR A 537 17.31 2.05 29.90
C THR A 537 15.98 2.45 29.26
N VAL A 538 14.85 1.96 29.80
CA VAL A 538 13.51 2.33 29.33
C VAL A 538 13.27 3.82 29.49
N LEU A 539 13.57 4.39 30.66
CA LEU A 539 13.38 5.81 30.92
C LEU A 539 14.27 6.69 30.03
N ARG A 540 15.51 6.28 29.78
CA ARG A 540 16.42 6.98 28.85
C ARG A 540 15.83 7.03 27.45
N ALA A 541 15.38 5.89 26.92
CA ALA A 541 14.75 5.83 25.61
C ALA A 541 13.49 6.71 25.51
N VAL A 542 12.66 6.74 26.57
CA VAL A 542 11.49 7.64 26.65
C VAL A 542 11.91 9.10 26.56
N ARG A 543 12.94 9.53 27.32
CA ARG A 543 13.43 10.92 27.31
C ARG A 543 14.05 11.32 25.98
N GLU A 544 14.75 10.40 25.32
CA GLU A 544 15.35 10.64 24.01
C GLU A 544 14.29 10.82 22.91
N LYS A 545 13.26 9.95 22.89
CA LYS A 545 12.32 9.85 21.77
C LYS A 545 11.00 10.62 21.97
N VAL A 546 10.63 10.97 23.21
CA VAL A 546 9.32 11.57 23.56
C VAL A 546 9.49 12.80 24.46
N ASP A 547 8.59 13.80 24.33
CA ASP A 547 8.48 14.89 25.30
C ASP A 547 7.69 14.42 26.54
N VAL A 548 8.41 14.10 27.61
CA VAL A 548 7.86 13.61 28.89
C VAL A 548 6.86 14.59 29.51
N GLY A 549 7.02 15.90 29.26
CA GLY A 549 6.14 16.94 29.80
C GLY A 549 4.77 17.02 29.13
N ARG A 550 4.60 16.40 27.96
CA ARG A 550 3.32 16.36 27.22
C ARG A 550 2.76 14.96 27.06
N MET A 551 3.63 13.95 27.13
CA MET A 551 3.33 12.54 26.95
C MET A 551 2.06 12.02 27.68
N ARG A 552 1.34 11.16 26.96
CA ARG A 552 0.24 10.32 27.46
C ARG A 552 0.53 8.86 27.12
N ALA A 553 1.25 8.17 28.00
CA ALA A 553 1.74 6.83 27.73
C ALA A 553 0.95 5.70 28.42
N LEU A 554 0.85 4.58 27.71
CA LEU A 554 0.46 3.27 28.27
C LEU A 554 1.66 2.32 28.24
N GLY A 555 1.96 1.68 29.38
CA GLY A 555 3.02 0.68 29.49
C GLY A 555 2.48 -0.71 29.77
N PHE A 556 2.82 -1.67 28.90
CA PHE A 556 2.35 -3.06 29.01
C PHE A 556 3.41 -3.95 29.66
N CYS A 557 3.11 -4.42 30.87
CA CYS A 557 4.00 -5.21 31.73
C CYS A 557 3.57 -6.68 31.79
N VAL A 558 4.49 -7.55 32.22
CA VAL A 558 4.26 -9.01 32.35
C VAL A 558 3.34 -9.36 33.53
N SER A 559 3.44 -8.64 34.65
CA SER A 559 2.73 -8.95 35.88
C SER A 559 2.35 -7.69 36.64
N ILE A 560 1.45 -7.82 37.62
CA ILE A 560 1.07 -6.72 38.51
C ILE A 560 2.29 -6.17 39.26
N GLY A 561 3.17 -7.05 39.75
CA GLY A 561 4.40 -6.65 40.44
C GLY A 561 5.34 -5.85 39.54
N HIS A 562 5.48 -6.25 38.27
CA HIS A 562 6.26 -5.51 37.29
C HIS A 562 5.64 -4.13 36.99
N ALA A 563 4.31 -4.03 36.85
CA ALA A 563 3.62 -2.75 36.62
C ALA A 563 3.80 -1.78 37.80
N GLU A 564 3.67 -2.27 39.04
CA GLU A 564 3.92 -1.50 40.26
C GLU A 564 5.38 -1.04 40.36
N PHE A 565 6.33 -1.92 40.03
CA PHE A 565 7.76 -1.60 39.98
C PHE A 565 8.07 -0.48 38.97
N MET A 566 7.57 -0.57 37.74
CA MET A 566 7.80 0.44 36.71
C MET A 566 7.18 1.79 37.08
N ALA A 567 5.96 1.80 37.61
CA ALA A 567 5.31 3.03 38.08
C ALA A 567 6.14 3.73 39.16
N ASN A 568 6.67 2.96 40.13
CA ASN A 568 7.51 3.50 41.19
C ASN A 568 8.86 3.99 40.65
N SER A 569 9.48 3.28 39.71
CA SER A 569 10.75 3.68 39.11
C SER A 569 10.63 4.99 38.33
N PHE A 570 9.56 5.15 37.53
CA PHE A 570 9.28 6.39 36.80
C PHE A 570 9.04 7.58 37.75
N ARG A 571 8.26 7.38 38.82
CA ARG A 571 8.00 8.41 39.82
C ARG A 571 9.27 8.87 40.54
N LYS A 572 10.15 7.93 40.91
CA LYS A 572 11.46 8.23 41.51
C LYS A 572 12.35 9.12 40.62
N HIS A 573 12.13 9.09 39.30
CA HIS A 573 12.89 9.89 38.34
C HIS A 573 12.07 11.06 37.76
N GLY A 574 11.06 11.54 38.49
CA GLY A 574 10.32 12.76 38.19
C GLY A 574 9.26 12.63 37.10
N VAL A 575 8.79 11.42 36.80
CA VAL A 575 7.70 11.18 35.85
C VAL A 575 6.47 10.67 36.59
N GLU A 576 5.39 11.46 36.58
CA GLU A 576 4.13 11.08 37.22
C GLU A 576 3.53 9.84 36.56
N ALA A 577 3.55 8.72 37.28
CA ALA A 577 3.15 7.42 36.79
C ALA A 577 2.35 6.62 37.83
N ALA A 578 1.43 5.77 37.36
CA ALA A 578 0.63 4.89 38.20
C ALA A 578 0.44 3.51 37.57
N ALA A 579 0.20 2.49 38.39
CA ALA A 579 -0.16 1.15 37.92
C ALA A 579 -1.68 0.95 38.02
N VAL A 580 -2.30 0.46 36.94
CA VAL A 580 -3.72 0.10 36.89
C VAL A 580 -3.84 -1.42 36.88
N THR A 581 -4.46 -1.98 37.92
CA THR A 581 -4.50 -3.42 38.18
C THR A 581 -5.93 -3.94 38.41
N SER A 582 -6.09 -5.26 38.30
CA SER A 582 -7.39 -5.93 38.43
C SER A 582 -7.77 -6.15 39.90
N ARG A 583 -6.88 -5.84 40.85
CA ARG A 583 -7.09 -5.99 42.29
C ARG A 583 -8.28 -5.16 42.77
N ALA A 584 -9.03 -5.70 43.74
CA ALA A 584 -10.10 -4.98 44.41
C ALA A 584 -9.53 -3.80 45.23
N GLY A 585 -10.21 -2.65 45.19
CA GLY A 585 -9.80 -1.43 45.91
C GLY A 585 -8.98 -0.41 45.09
N THR A 586 -8.56 -0.73 43.87
CA THR A 586 -7.96 0.27 42.97
C THR A 586 -9.02 1.26 42.44
N ASP A 587 -8.85 2.56 42.69
CA ASP A 587 -9.70 3.61 42.10
C ASP A 587 -9.37 3.84 40.61
N ARG A 588 -9.84 2.92 39.76
CA ARG A 588 -9.61 2.98 38.31
C ARG A 588 -10.21 4.23 37.69
N ALA A 589 -11.39 4.65 38.16
CA ALA A 589 -12.08 5.83 37.63
C ALA A 589 -11.32 7.12 37.97
N GLY A 590 -10.78 7.22 39.18
CA GLY A 590 -9.88 8.32 39.59
C GLY A 590 -8.60 8.37 38.73
N LEU A 591 -7.88 7.25 38.62
CA LEU A 591 -6.64 7.19 37.82
C LEU A 591 -6.87 7.55 36.35
N LEU A 592 -7.97 7.08 35.76
CA LEU A 592 -8.33 7.44 34.38
C LEU A 592 -8.67 8.93 34.25
N ARG A 593 -9.38 9.52 35.23
CA ARG A 593 -9.66 10.97 35.23
C ARG A 593 -8.37 11.79 35.32
N ASP A 594 -7.45 11.42 36.21
CA ASP A 594 -6.17 12.14 36.37
C ASP A 594 -5.24 11.96 35.17
N PHE A 595 -5.30 10.82 34.47
CA PHE A 595 -4.61 10.61 33.21
C PHE A 595 -5.20 11.48 32.09
N LYS A 596 -6.53 11.55 31.96
CA LYS A 596 -7.21 12.42 30.98
C LYS A 596 -6.94 13.92 31.25
N ALA A 597 -6.97 14.34 32.51
CA ALA A 597 -6.64 15.71 32.92
C ALA A 597 -5.14 16.02 32.84
N GLY A 598 -4.32 14.99 32.70
CA GLY A 598 -2.92 15.10 32.41
C GLY A 598 -1.97 15.24 33.57
N LYS A 599 -2.47 15.01 34.78
CA LYS A 599 -1.67 14.93 36.02
C LYS A 599 -0.78 13.70 36.01
N LEU A 600 -1.28 12.59 35.47
CA LEU A 600 -0.49 11.38 35.20
C LEU A 600 0.00 11.38 33.76
N ARG A 601 1.28 11.05 33.56
CA ARG A 601 1.94 10.93 32.24
C ARG A 601 1.97 9.49 31.75
N VAL A 602 2.01 8.51 32.66
CA VAL A 602 2.12 7.10 32.30
C VAL A 602 1.18 6.24 33.15
N LEU A 603 0.44 5.33 32.50
CA LEU A 603 -0.26 4.23 33.17
C LEU A 603 0.37 2.89 32.79
N PHE A 604 0.86 2.15 33.79
CA PHE A 604 1.35 0.78 33.61
C PHE A 604 0.22 -0.23 33.86
N THR A 605 0.09 -1.21 32.99
CA THR A 605 -0.93 -2.26 33.10
C THR A 605 -0.39 -3.62 32.65
N VAL A 606 -1.15 -4.68 32.92
CA VAL A 606 -0.90 -6.02 32.38
C VAL A 606 -1.81 -6.24 31.17
N ASP A 607 -3.12 -6.44 31.40
CA ASP A 607 -4.11 -6.75 30.35
C ASP A 607 -5.41 -5.92 30.41
N LEU A 608 -5.56 -5.00 31.38
CA LEU A 608 -6.85 -4.30 31.60
C LEU A 608 -7.23 -3.34 30.48
N PHE A 609 -6.24 -2.82 29.74
CA PHE A 609 -6.47 -1.93 28.60
C PHE A 609 -6.46 -2.67 27.27
N ASN A 610 -6.47 -4.01 27.29
CA ASN A 610 -6.55 -4.78 26.06
C ASN A 610 -7.93 -4.62 25.40
N GLU A 611 -9.00 -4.30 26.14
CA GLU A 611 -10.37 -4.14 25.62
C GLU A 611 -11.18 -3.04 26.35
N GLY A 612 -12.08 -2.35 25.64
CA GLY A 612 -13.18 -1.60 26.28
C GLY A 612 -12.91 -0.22 26.89
N VAL A 613 -11.72 0.39 26.72
CA VAL A 613 -11.43 1.76 27.23
C VAL A 613 -11.11 2.72 26.07
N ASP A 614 -11.84 3.83 26.00
CA ASP A 614 -11.68 4.88 25.00
C ASP A 614 -10.76 6.01 25.49
N LEU A 615 -9.51 5.98 25.01
CA LEU A 615 -8.43 6.94 25.33
C LEU A 615 -7.75 7.45 24.04
N PRO A 616 -8.42 8.30 23.23
CA PRO A 616 -7.86 8.78 21.97
C PRO A 616 -6.58 9.61 22.17
N MET A 617 -6.45 10.29 23.31
CA MET A 617 -5.29 11.12 23.65
C MET A 617 -3.96 10.35 23.88
N VAL A 618 -3.96 9.01 23.88
CA VAL A 618 -2.73 8.22 24.09
C VAL A 618 -1.79 8.41 22.90
N ASP A 619 -0.62 8.99 23.16
CA ASP A 619 0.40 9.31 22.16
C ASP A 619 1.63 8.40 22.22
N THR A 620 1.74 7.57 23.27
CA THR A 620 2.92 6.74 23.52
C THR A 620 2.55 5.35 24.03
N ILE A 621 3.15 4.31 23.47
CA ILE A 621 3.03 2.93 23.95
C ILE A 621 4.42 2.38 24.29
N LEU A 622 4.54 1.83 25.50
CA LEU A 622 5.73 1.12 25.97
C LEU A 622 5.44 -0.38 26.00
N MET A 623 6.06 -1.14 25.09
CA MET A 623 5.97 -2.59 25.07
C MET A 623 7.12 -3.17 25.90
N LEU A 624 6.82 -3.47 27.17
CA LEU A 624 7.82 -3.88 28.16
C LEU A 624 7.83 -5.38 28.41
N ARG A 625 7.06 -6.15 27.62
CA ARG A 625 6.95 -7.61 27.67
C ARG A 625 7.07 -8.24 26.29
N PRO A 626 7.63 -9.45 26.18
CA PRO A 626 7.60 -10.22 24.93
C PRO A 626 6.15 -10.61 24.61
N THR A 627 5.54 -9.91 23.66
CA THR A 627 4.16 -10.17 23.23
C THR A 627 4.18 -11.03 21.98
N GLU A 628 4.11 -12.36 22.14
CA GLU A 628 4.12 -13.32 21.02
C GLU A 628 2.84 -13.20 20.18
N SER A 629 1.70 -13.17 20.85
CA SER A 629 0.40 -13.13 20.20
C SER A 629 0.23 -11.85 19.38
N ALA A 630 0.12 -12.01 18.06
CA ALA A 630 -0.19 -10.91 17.15
C ALA A 630 -1.52 -10.21 17.53
N THR A 631 -2.48 -10.97 18.05
CA THR A 631 -3.74 -10.46 18.60
C THR A 631 -3.51 -9.47 19.72
N ILE A 632 -2.79 -9.86 20.77
CA ILE A 632 -2.53 -8.97 21.91
C ILE A 632 -1.70 -7.76 21.47
N PHE A 633 -0.70 -7.98 20.62
CA PHE A 633 0.15 -6.90 20.09
C PHE A 633 -0.68 -5.84 19.34
N LEU A 634 -1.58 -6.26 18.43
CA LEU A 634 -2.46 -5.34 17.70
C LEU A 634 -3.49 -4.66 18.61
N GLN A 635 -4.05 -5.37 19.58
CA GLN A 635 -5.00 -4.78 20.54
C GLN A 635 -4.34 -3.67 21.36
N GLN A 636 -3.11 -3.91 21.84
CA GLN A 636 -2.31 -2.93 22.57
C GLN A 636 -1.99 -1.72 21.70
N LEU A 637 -1.47 -1.96 20.50
CA LEU A 637 -1.12 -0.90 19.54
C LEU A 637 -2.36 -0.07 19.16
N GLY A 638 -3.49 -0.72 18.88
CA GLY A 638 -4.77 -0.12 18.51
C GLY A 638 -5.34 0.88 19.53
N ARG A 639 -4.86 0.87 20.77
CA ARG A 639 -5.22 1.89 21.78
C ARG A 639 -4.60 3.24 21.48
N GLY A 640 -3.37 3.26 20.99
CA GLY A 640 -2.67 4.48 20.63
C GLY A 640 -2.99 5.00 19.22
N LEU A 641 -3.59 4.18 18.37
CA LEU A 641 -3.83 4.48 16.95
C LEU A 641 -5.11 5.26 16.67
N ARG A 642 -5.92 5.60 17.69
CA ARG A 642 -7.11 6.45 17.49
C ARG A 642 -6.69 7.88 17.12
N LEU A 643 -7.47 8.58 16.31
CA LEU A 643 -7.21 10.00 16.00
C LEU A 643 -7.55 10.89 17.21
N ASP A 644 -6.78 11.96 17.40
CA ASP A 644 -6.96 12.98 18.43
C ASP A 644 -6.27 14.28 17.93
N ASP A 645 -6.90 15.44 18.09
CA ASP A 645 -6.46 16.69 17.46
C ASP A 645 -5.08 17.15 17.95
N ASP A 646 -4.72 16.81 19.20
CA ASP A 646 -3.43 17.15 19.80
C ASP A 646 -2.36 16.08 19.54
N LYS A 647 -2.68 15.01 18.80
CA LYS A 647 -1.80 13.85 18.57
C LYS A 647 -1.36 13.72 17.10
N PRO A 648 -0.14 14.16 16.75
CA PRO A 648 0.37 14.04 15.38
C PRO A 648 0.78 12.62 15.00
N CYS A 649 1.17 11.79 15.98
CA CYS A 649 1.49 10.39 15.77
C CYS A 649 1.54 9.62 17.09
N LEU A 650 1.38 8.30 17.01
CA LEU A 650 1.67 7.38 18.10
C LEU A 650 3.16 7.01 18.12
N THR A 651 3.87 7.21 19.23
CA THR A 651 5.23 6.68 19.43
C THR A 651 5.17 5.33 20.12
N VAL A 652 5.80 4.30 19.55
CA VAL A 652 5.87 2.95 20.11
C VAL A 652 7.31 2.61 20.42
N LEU A 653 7.60 2.29 21.68
CA LEU A 653 8.91 1.80 22.11
C LEU A 653 8.79 0.32 22.45
N ASP A 654 9.37 -0.54 21.62
CA ASP A 654 9.40 -1.99 21.81
C ASP A 654 10.80 -2.47 22.18
N PHE A 655 10.94 -3.12 23.33
CA PHE A 655 12.22 -3.58 23.86
C PHE A 655 12.42 -5.06 23.49
N ILE A 656 13.31 -5.29 22.53
CA ILE A 656 13.54 -6.58 21.87
C ILE A 656 14.83 -7.22 22.40
N GLY A 657 14.67 -8.26 23.23
CA GLY A 657 15.77 -9.08 23.74
C GLY A 657 16.05 -10.34 22.92
N GLY A 658 16.87 -11.23 23.47
CA GLY A 658 17.17 -12.54 22.89
C GLY A 658 15.96 -13.46 22.96
N GLN A 659 15.06 -13.41 21.96
CA GLN A 659 13.84 -14.22 21.99
C GLN A 659 14.15 -15.72 21.77
N HIS A 660 13.24 -16.57 22.27
CA HIS A 660 13.25 -18.01 22.06
C HIS A 660 13.07 -18.33 20.58
N ALA A 661 13.69 -19.41 20.08
CA ALA A 661 13.68 -19.76 18.66
C ALA A 661 12.26 -19.93 18.08
N ASN A 662 11.30 -20.37 18.92
CA ASN A 662 9.90 -20.53 18.55
C ASN A 662 9.07 -19.23 18.59
N PHE A 663 9.63 -18.10 19.02
CA PHE A 663 8.93 -16.81 19.02
C PHE A 663 8.66 -16.39 17.58
N ARG A 664 7.40 -16.05 17.26
CA ARG A 664 6.96 -15.81 15.87
C ARG A 664 6.92 -14.32 15.51
N PHE A 665 8.07 -13.72 15.22
CA PHE A 665 8.11 -12.32 14.76
C PHE A 665 7.35 -12.10 13.45
N ASP A 666 7.33 -13.11 12.57
CA ASP A 666 6.62 -13.03 11.29
C ASP A 666 5.13 -12.72 11.47
N LEU A 667 4.47 -13.29 12.48
CA LEU A 667 3.05 -13.04 12.73
C LEU A 667 2.78 -11.58 13.13
N ARG A 668 3.61 -11.02 14.01
CA ARG A 668 3.51 -9.60 14.44
C ARG A 668 3.75 -8.65 13.28
N TRP A 669 4.83 -8.88 12.53
CA TRP A 669 5.19 -7.99 11.43
C TRP A 669 4.19 -8.10 10.28
N ARG A 670 3.64 -9.27 9.96
CA ARG A 670 2.52 -9.40 9.01
C ARG A 670 1.30 -8.62 9.47
N ALA A 671 0.92 -8.80 10.73
CA ALA A 671 -0.21 -8.11 11.32
C ALA A 671 -0.05 -6.58 11.27
N LEU A 672 1.18 -6.08 11.44
CA LEU A 672 1.51 -4.67 11.34
C LEU A 672 1.55 -4.18 9.87
N THR A 673 2.16 -4.97 8.97
CA THR A 673 2.58 -4.52 7.64
C THR A 673 1.69 -4.93 6.48
N GLY A 674 0.84 -5.95 6.64
CA GLY A 674 0.05 -6.54 5.56
C GLY A 674 0.87 -7.23 4.47
N VAL A 675 2.21 -7.17 4.51
CA VAL A 675 3.06 -7.75 3.47
C VAL A 675 3.24 -9.26 3.68
N SER A 676 3.48 -9.99 2.58
CA SER A 676 3.74 -11.43 2.62
C SER A 676 4.96 -11.76 3.49
N ARG A 677 5.02 -12.96 4.09
CA ARG A 677 6.13 -13.37 4.98
C ARG A 677 7.52 -13.17 4.36
N ARG A 678 7.64 -13.36 3.05
CA ARG A 678 8.91 -13.16 2.33
C ARG A 678 9.25 -11.68 2.16
N ALA A 679 8.27 -10.87 1.78
CA ALA A 679 8.42 -9.42 1.63
C ALA A 679 8.80 -8.75 2.97
N ILE A 680 8.40 -9.31 4.12
CA ILE A 680 8.82 -8.81 5.45
C ILE A 680 10.33 -8.90 5.63
N THR A 681 10.96 -9.97 5.16
CA THR A 681 12.41 -10.14 5.36
C THR A 681 13.19 -9.08 4.56
N GLU A 682 12.76 -8.80 3.33
CA GLU A 682 13.31 -7.72 2.49
C GLU A 682 12.99 -6.34 3.09
N ALA A 683 11.75 -6.12 3.53
CA ALA A 683 11.34 -4.87 4.18
C ALA A 683 12.13 -4.58 5.47
N VAL A 684 12.33 -5.56 6.35
CA VAL A 684 13.16 -5.39 7.56
C VAL A 684 14.61 -5.08 7.18
N ARG A 685 15.15 -5.73 6.13
CA ARG A 685 16.53 -5.50 5.69
C ARG A 685 16.72 -4.08 5.17
N ASP A 686 15.75 -3.57 4.42
CA ASP A 686 15.82 -2.28 3.73
C ASP A 686 15.08 -1.16 4.51
N ASP A 687 14.86 -1.34 5.82
CA ASP A 687 14.28 -0.36 6.77
C ASP A 687 12.87 0.14 6.38
N PHE A 688 12.05 -0.78 5.90
CA PHE A 688 10.65 -0.61 5.53
C PHE A 688 10.42 0.57 4.56
N PRO A 689 10.92 0.49 3.31
CA PRO A 689 10.86 1.61 2.36
C PRO A 689 9.43 1.96 1.91
N SER A 690 8.47 1.06 2.11
CA SER A 690 7.08 1.17 1.64
C SER A 690 6.05 1.33 2.76
N LEU A 691 6.43 1.84 3.95
CA LEU A 691 5.48 2.11 5.05
C LEU A 691 4.32 3.01 4.63
N PRO A 692 3.14 2.93 5.27
CA PRO A 692 2.06 3.87 5.05
C PRO A 692 2.52 5.30 5.33
N SER A 693 1.78 6.24 4.76
CA SER A 693 2.00 7.66 4.99
C SER A 693 1.99 7.94 6.51
N GLY A 694 3.06 8.55 6.99
CA GLY A 694 3.23 9.03 8.35
C GLY A 694 3.79 8.00 9.30
N CYS A 695 3.90 6.75 8.87
CA CYS A 695 4.46 5.68 9.65
C CYS A 695 5.98 5.62 9.49
N HIS A 696 6.67 5.34 10.60
CA HIS A 696 8.12 5.13 10.64
C HIS A 696 8.41 3.88 11.45
N VAL A 697 9.32 3.03 10.98
CA VAL A 697 9.81 1.88 11.73
C VAL A 697 11.33 1.94 11.73
N GLU A 698 11.90 1.99 12.92
CA GLU A 698 13.34 2.00 13.15
C GLU A 698 13.69 0.86 14.09
N LEU A 699 14.57 -0.03 13.64
CA LEU A 699 15.13 -1.08 14.46
C LEU A 699 16.59 -0.74 14.74
N ASP A 700 16.99 -0.78 16.01
CA ASP A 700 18.41 -0.78 16.37
C ASP A 700 19.12 -1.95 15.68
N ARG A 701 20.42 -1.78 15.36
CA ARG A 701 21.24 -2.75 14.63
C ARG A 701 21.13 -4.16 15.23
N VAL A 702 21.23 -4.28 16.55
CA VAL A 702 21.15 -5.58 17.24
C VAL A 702 19.74 -6.15 17.18
N ALA A 703 18.71 -5.32 17.40
CA ALA A 703 17.32 -5.74 17.28
C ALA A 703 16.98 -6.22 15.86
N LYS A 704 17.48 -5.53 14.83
CA LYS A 704 17.34 -5.89 13.41
C LYS A 704 17.95 -7.25 13.10
N GLU A 705 19.15 -7.53 13.61
CA GLU A 705 19.80 -8.83 13.45
C GLU A 705 19.00 -9.98 14.10
N VAL A 706 18.51 -9.78 15.33
CA VAL A 706 17.67 -10.76 16.04
C VAL A 706 16.39 -11.06 15.27
N VAL A 707 15.69 -10.03 14.78
CA VAL A 707 14.48 -10.19 13.98
C VAL A 707 14.77 -10.93 12.66
N LEU A 708 15.83 -10.54 11.93
CA LEU A 708 16.20 -11.20 10.67
C LEU A 708 16.59 -12.67 10.85
N ALA A 709 17.31 -13.00 11.93
CA ALA A 709 17.68 -14.39 12.23
C ALA A 709 16.43 -15.25 12.45
N ASN A 710 15.46 -14.75 13.23
CA ASN A 710 14.20 -15.44 13.50
C ASN A 710 13.32 -15.59 12.24
N LEU A 711 13.21 -14.54 11.42
CA LEU A 711 12.45 -14.60 10.16
C LEU A 711 13.01 -15.65 9.18
N ARG A 712 14.33 -15.79 9.12
CA ARG A 712 14.99 -16.80 8.27
C ARG A 712 14.74 -18.23 8.76
N SER A 713 14.71 -18.47 10.07
CA SER A 713 14.45 -19.80 10.62
C SER A 713 12.98 -20.21 10.54
N ALA A 714 12.05 -19.26 10.46
CA ALA A 714 10.60 -19.52 10.46
C ALA A 714 9.98 -19.86 9.08
N LEU A 715 10.74 -19.85 7.98
CA LEU A 715 10.23 -20.02 6.60
C LEU A 715 10.59 -21.40 5.99
N PRO A 716 9.62 -22.32 5.79
CA PRO A 716 9.86 -23.57 5.07
C PRO A 716 9.70 -23.42 3.54
N THR A 717 9.97 -22.24 2.96
CA THR A 717 9.81 -22.00 1.50
C THR A 717 10.84 -22.74 0.65
N SER A 718 11.82 -23.39 1.27
CA SER A 718 12.74 -24.26 0.56
C SER A 718 12.04 -25.55 0.15
N LYS A 719 12.48 -26.15 -0.97
CA LYS A 719 11.99 -27.47 -1.40
C LYS A 719 12.04 -28.52 -0.28
N ALA A 720 13.12 -28.51 0.51
CA ALA A 720 13.27 -29.41 1.65
C ALA A 720 12.27 -29.10 2.78
N GLY A 721 12.01 -27.82 3.06
CA GLY A 721 11.02 -27.37 4.04
C GLY A 721 9.61 -27.81 3.67
N LEU A 722 9.16 -27.52 2.45
CA LEU A 722 7.82 -27.93 1.96
C LEU A 722 7.61 -29.45 2.02
N VAL A 723 8.63 -30.22 1.65
CA VAL A 723 8.59 -31.69 1.72
C VAL A 723 8.50 -32.18 3.17
N SER A 724 9.24 -31.55 4.08
CA SER A 724 9.20 -31.89 5.51
C SER A 724 7.81 -31.60 6.11
N GLU A 725 7.25 -30.43 5.84
CA GLU A 725 5.91 -30.05 6.31
C GLU A 725 4.84 -31.03 5.81
N LEU A 726 4.86 -31.36 4.52
CA LEU A 726 3.89 -32.29 3.96
C LEU A 726 4.05 -33.71 4.54
N ARG A 727 5.29 -34.16 4.80
CA ARG A 727 5.52 -35.45 5.50
C ARG A 727 4.98 -35.47 6.92
N GLN A 728 5.05 -34.35 7.64
CA GLN A 728 4.50 -34.24 8.99
C GLN A 728 2.97 -34.23 9.01
N LEU A 729 2.34 -33.55 8.04
CA LEU A 729 0.89 -33.49 7.92
C LEU A 729 0.27 -34.78 7.35
N GLY A 730 1.04 -35.55 6.58
CA GLY A 730 0.59 -36.79 5.94
C GLY A 730 -0.19 -36.55 4.65
N ASP A 731 -1.02 -37.53 4.24
CA ASP A 731 -1.83 -37.43 3.03
C ASP A 731 -3.04 -36.50 3.24
N VAL A 732 -2.82 -35.22 2.97
CA VAL A 732 -3.84 -34.16 3.05
C VAL A 732 -4.14 -33.59 1.66
N THR A 733 -5.26 -32.86 1.53
CA THR A 733 -5.56 -32.08 0.31
C THR A 733 -4.70 -30.83 0.24
N LEU A 734 -4.59 -30.22 -0.95
CA LEU A 734 -3.90 -28.95 -1.14
C LEU A 734 -4.48 -27.85 -0.25
N ALA A 735 -5.81 -27.76 -0.18
CA ALA A 735 -6.49 -26.78 0.66
C ALA A 735 -6.11 -26.93 2.15
N THR A 736 -6.10 -28.16 2.66
CA THR A 736 -5.68 -28.44 4.04
C THR A 736 -4.20 -28.10 4.24
N PHE A 737 -3.31 -28.50 3.31
CA PHE A 737 -1.89 -28.20 3.41
C PHE A 737 -1.62 -26.68 3.48
N LEU A 738 -2.25 -25.88 2.63
CA LEU A 738 -2.10 -24.42 2.63
C LEU A 738 -2.60 -23.79 3.94
N ARG A 739 -3.76 -24.26 4.44
CA ARG A 739 -4.33 -23.78 5.71
C ARG A 739 -3.43 -24.08 6.91
N GLU A 740 -2.95 -25.32 7.05
CA GLU A 740 -2.14 -25.73 8.21
C GLU A 740 -0.74 -25.09 8.21
N THR A 741 -0.15 -24.86 7.03
CA THR A 741 1.18 -24.24 6.90
C THR A 741 1.14 -22.71 6.85
N GLY A 742 -0.02 -22.13 6.51
CA GLY A 742 -0.20 -20.70 6.23
C GLY A 742 0.61 -20.23 5.01
N LEU A 743 0.87 -21.15 4.07
CA LEU A 743 1.51 -20.87 2.77
C LEU A 743 0.46 -20.45 1.74
N GLU A 744 0.90 -19.69 0.74
CA GLU A 744 0.07 -19.37 -0.42
C GLU A 744 0.19 -20.46 -1.49
N ILE A 745 -0.84 -20.66 -2.32
CA ILE A 745 -0.78 -21.68 -3.39
C ILE A 745 0.40 -21.41 -4.33
N GLU A 746 0.70 -20.13 -4.58
CA GLU A 746 1.84 -19.68 -5.38
C GLU A 746 3.15 -20.30 -4.89
N ASP A 747 3.36 -20.46 -3.58
CA ASP A 747 4.60 -21.00 -3.02
C ASP A 747 4.86 -22.46 -3.41
N VAL A 748 3.80 -23.23 -3.71
CA VAL A 748 3.90 -24.61 -4.21
C VAL A 748 4.27 -24.66 -5.70
N TYR A 749 3.84 -23.66 -6.48
CA TYR A 749 4.00 -23.63 -7.94
C TYR A 749 5.14 -22.72 -8.43
N ARG A 750 5.69 -21.87 -7.55
CA ARG A 750 6.72 -20.87 -7.88
C ARG A 750 8.03 -21.46 -8.42
N SER A 751 8.30 -22.74 -8.10
CA SER A 751 9.51 -23.43 -8.50
C SER A 751 9.19 -24.64 -9.37
N ALA A 752 9.63 -24.60 -10.63
CA ALA A 752 9.49 -25.70 -11.56
C ALA A 752 10.18 -27.01 -11.09
N SER A 753 11.11 -26.93 -10.13
CA SER A 753 11.79 -28.10 -9.55
C SER A 753 10.95 -28.88 -8.52
N ILE A 754 9.83 -28.30 -8.07
CA ILE A 754 8.82 -28.96 -7.25
C ILE A 754 7.84 -29.70 -8.15
N GLY A 755 7.43 -29.07 -9.27
CA GLY A 755 6.50 -29.67 -10.23
C GLY A 755 5.03 -29.55 -9.84
N GLY A 756 4.66 -28.54 -9.04
CA GLY A 756 3.31 -28.31 -8.54
C GLY A 756 2.95 -29.23 -7.38
N TRP A 757 1.66 -29.32 -7.06
CA TRP A 757 1.16 -30.09 -5.92
C TRP A 757 1.42 -31.59 -6.08
N THR A 758 1.18 -32.14 -7.29
CA THR A 758 1.49 -33.55 -7.58
C THR A 758 2.98 -33.84 -7.41
N GLY A 759 3.84 -32.93 -7.89
CA GLY A 759 5.29 -33.07 -7.75
C GLY A 759 5.76 -33.00 -6.29
N LEU A 760 5.16 -32.11 -5.48
CA LEU A 760 5.43 -32.04 -4.05
C LEU A 760 5.02 -33.33 -3.32
N ARG A 761 3.84 -33.88 -3.62
CA ARG A 761 3.38 -35.17 -3.06
C ARG A 761 4.31 -36.33 -3.42
N ARG A 762 4.82 -36.36 -4.66
CA ARG A 762 5.82 -37.36 -5.09
C ARG A 762 7.14 -37.21 -4.34
N LEU A 763 7.65 -35.98 -4.18
CA LEU A 763 8.86 -35.70 -3.41
C LEU A 763 8.73 -36.07 -1.93
N ALA A 764 7.52 -35.92 -1.37
CA ALA A 764 7.21 -36.32 0.00
C ALA A 764 7.10 -37.84 0.18
N GLY A 765 6.93 -38.60 -0.90
CA GLY A 765 6.71 -40.05 -0.89
C GLY A 765 5.25 -40.45 -0.67
N ILE A 766 4.31 -39.50 -0.81
CA ILE A 766 2.86 -39.73 -0.62
C ILE A 766 2.21 -40.22 -1.92
N ASP A 767 2.63 -39.68 -3.06
CA ASP A 767 2.16 -40.10 -4.38
C ASP A 767 3.26 -40.91 -5.09
N THR A 768 2.93 -42.13 -5.52
CA THR A 768 3.84 -43.06 -6.20
C THR A 768 3.55 -43.21 -7.70
N SER A 769 2.65 -42.38 -8.27
CA SER A 769 2.32 -42.40 -9.69
C SER A 769 3.54 -42.11 -10.58
N VAL A 770 3.68 -42.89 -11.65
CA VAL A 770 4.72 -42.68 -12.66
C VAL A 770 4.32 -41.50 -13.55
N PRO A 771 5.16 -40.45 -13.69
CA PRO A 771 4.87 -39.32 -14.57
C PRO A 771 4.80 -39.78 -16.03
N GLY A 772 3.72 -39.45 -16.74
CA GLY A 772 3.67 -39.64 -18.19
C GLY A 772 4.35 -38.50 -18.95
N PRO A 773 4.29 -38.51 -20.31
CA PRO A 773 5.06 -37.61 -21.16
C PRO A 773 4.65 -36.13 -21.01
N ASP A 774 3.40 -35.86 -20.61
CA ASP A 774 2.84 -34.51 -20.51
C ASP A 774 2.88 -33.94 -19.07
N ASP A 775 3.26 -34.76 -18.09
CA ASP A 775 3.19 -34.43 -16.66
C ASP A 775 3.90 -33.10 -16.31
N ARG A 776 5.10 -32.89 -16.86
CA ARG A 776 5.89 -31.68 -16.61
C ARG A 776 5.28 -30.43 -17.23
N GLU A 777 4.73 -30.54 -18.44
CA GLU A 777 4.10 -29.41 -19.13
C GLU A 777 2.79 -29.02 -18.44
N LEU A 778 1.97 -30.01 -18.09
CA LEU A 778 0.72 -29.81 -17.35
C LEU A 778 0.96 -29.18 -15.98
N GLY A 779 1.97 -29.64 -15.22
CA GLY A 779 2.32 -29.03 -13.93
C GLY A 779 2.68 -27.54 -14.05
N ARG A 780 3.43 -27.16 -15.09
CA ARG A 780 3.72 -25.74 -15.39
C ARG A 780 2.48 -24.98 -15.84
N ALA A 781 1.60 -25.61 -16.59
CA ALA A 781 0.37 -24.98 -17.05
C ALA A 781 -0.58 -24.66 -15.90
N ILE A 782 -0.74 -25.58 -14.95
CA ILE A 782 -1.51 -25.37 -13.71
C ILE A 782 -0.97 -24.15 -12.95
N GLY A 783 0.36 -24.04 -12.80
CA GLY A 783 0.99 -22.87 -12.16
C GLY A 783 0.70 -21.55 -12.88
N ARG A 784 0.62 -21.53 -14.21
CA ARG A 784 0.26 -20.33 -14.99
C ARG A 784 -1.23 -19.98 -14.95
N MET A 785 -2.07 -20.83 -14.36
CA MET A 785 -3.53 -20.67 -14.29
C MET A 785 -4.03 -20.24 -12.92
N LEU A 786 -3.13 -20.02 -11.96
CA LEU A 786 -3.46 -19.64 -10.59
C LEU A 786 -4.19 -18.29 -10.49
N HIS A 787 -4.19 -17.47 -11.54
CA HIS A 787 -4.97 -16.24 -11.60
C HIS A 787 -6.47 -16.42 -11.85
N THR A 788 -6.94 -17.63 -12.13
CA THR A 788 -8.32 -17.85 -12.59
C THR A 788 -9.32 -17.62 -11.45
N ASP A 789 -10.11 -16.54 -11.55
CA ASP A 789 -11.17 -16.14 -10.60
C ASP A 789 -12.56 -16.03 -11.28
N ASP A 790 -12.70 -16.68 -12.43
CA ASP A 790 -13.94 -16.78 -13.21
C ASP A 790 -14.67 -18.10 -12.90
N ILE A 791 -15.88 -18.02 -12.33
CA ILE A 791 -16.66 -19.18 -11.91
C ILE A 791 -17.01 -20.13 -13.06
N ASP A 792 -17.23 -19.62 -14.28
CA ASP A 792 -17.59 -20.44 -15.44
C ASP A 792 -16.37 -21.25 -15.92
N ARG A 793 -15.19 -20.62 -15.90
CA ARG A 793 -13.90 -21.27 -16.20
C ARG A 793 -13.50 -22.30 -15.15
N LEU A 794 -13.63 -21.98 -13.87
CA LEU A 794 -13.37 -22.93 -12.77
C LEU A 794 -14.36 -24.08 -12.79
N GLY A 795 -15.63 -23.82 -13.09
CA GLY A 795 -16.64 -24.86 -13.28
C GLY A 795 -16.30 -25.79 -14.44
N LEU A 796 -15.84 -25.25 -15.58
CA LEU A 796 -15.36 -26.05 -16.71
C LEU A 796 -14.14 -26.89 -16.32
N LEU A 797 -13.18 -26.31 -15.61
CA LEU A 797 -12.00 -27.01 -15.12
C LEU A 797 -12.37 -28.20 -14.23
N THR A 798 -13.28 -28.02 -13.28
CA THR A 798 -13.77 -29.12 -12.42
C THR A 798 -14.41 -30.23 -13.26
N ARG A 799 -15.25 -29.89 -14.25
CA ARG A 799 -15.90 -30.87 -15.13
C ARG A 799 -14.90 -31.64 -15.98
N VAL A 800 -13.96 -30.95 -16.63
CA VAL A 800 -12.92 -31.58 -17.47
C VAL A 800 -12.02 -32.48 -16.62
N ALA A 801 -11.64 -32.03 -15.41
CA ALA A 801 -10.83 -32.80 -14.47
C ALA A 801 -11.58 -34.00 -13.84
N ALA A 802 -12.89 -34.11 -14.00
CA ALA A 802 -13.66 -35.27 -13.55
C ALA A 802 -13.52 -36.47 -14.50
N GLY A 803 -13.15 -36.24 -15.76
CA GLY A 803 -12.94 -37.27 -16.77
C GLY A 803 -13.73 -37.02 -18.06
N PRO A 804 -13.67 -37.95 -19.02
CA PRO A 804 -14.44 -37.88 -20.25
C PRO A 804 -15.96 -37.91 -19.97
N PRO A 805 -16.77 -37.19 -20.76
CA PRO A 805 -18.23 -37.28 -20.66
C PRO A 805 -18.71 -38.68 -21.04
N ALA A 806 -19.85 -39.12 -20.47
CA ALA A 806 -20.44 -40.40 -20.83
C ALA A 806 -20.84 -40.42 -22.33
N PRO A 807 -20.78 -41.58 -23.01
CA PRO A 807 -21.15 -41.70 -24.41
C PRO A 807 -22.55 -41.13 -24.68
N GLY A 808 -22.67 -40.20 -25.64
CA GLY A 808 -23.92 -39.55 -26.01
C GLY A 808 -24.30 -38.29 -25.21
N GLN A 809 -23.56 -37.93 -24.16
CA GLN A 809 -23.80 -36.67 -23.44
C GLN A 809 -23.05 -35.49 -24.07
N GLN A 810 -23.79 -34.44 -24.46
CA GLN A 810 -23.20 -33.16 -24.87
C GLN A 810 -22.90 -32.27 -23.65
N VAL A 811 -22.00 -32.73 -22.76
CA VAL A 811 -21.65 -32.03 -21.50
C VAL A 811 -21.03 -30.64 -21.73
N TYR A 812 -20.48 -30.41 -22.92
CA TYR A 812 -19.80 -29.16 -23.30
C TYR A 812 -20.51 -28.38 -24.43
N ALA A 813 -21.75 -28.72 -24.77
CA ALA A 813 -22.53 -27.94 -25.75
C ALA A 813 -22.59 -26.46 -25.35
N GLY A 814 -22.36 -25.55 -26.30
CA GLY A 814 -22.33 -24.10 -26.06
C GLY A 814 -21.06 -23.57 -25.38
N SER A 815 -20.09 -24.42 -25.00
CA SER A 815 -18.84 -24.01 -24.30
C SER A 815 -17.59 -23.97 -25.20
N SER A 816 -17.75 -23.90 -26.53
CA SER A 816 -16.62 -24.02 -27.47
C SER A 816 -15.51 -22.98 -27.25
N ARG A 817 -15.88 -21.71 -26.99
CA ARG A 817 -14.92 -20.63 -26.68
C ARG A 817 -14.21 -20.86 -25.33
N LEU A 818 -14.94 -21.28 -24.29
CA LEU A 818 -14.36 -21.63 -22.98
C LEU A 818 -13.38 -22.81 -23.07
N LEU A 819 -13.72 -23.84 -23.85
CA LEU A 819 -12.83 -24.97 -24.12
C LEU A 819 -11.58 -24.53 -24.90
N GLY A 820 -11.71 -23.58 -25.83
CA GLY A 820 -10.58 -22.97 -26.52
C GLY A 820 -9.65 -22.23 -25.57
N MET A 821 -10.20 -21.43 -24.65
CA MET A 821 -9.42 -20.77 -23.59
C MET A 821 -8.64 -21.80 -22.76
N LEU A 822 -9.32 -22.84 -22.27
CA LEU A 822 -8.69 -23.90 -21.47
C LEU A 822 -7.58 -24.62 -22.25
N HIS A 823 -7.79 -24.89 -23.54
CA HIS A 823 -6.78 -25.51 -24.40
C HIS A 823 -5.49 -24.69 -24.46
N PHE A 824 -5.59 -23.38 -24.70
CA PHE A 824 -4.40 -22.51 -24.74
C PHE A 824 -3.73 -22.35 -23.38
N SER A 825 -4.50 -22.36 -22.29
CA SER A 825 -3.94 -22.30 -20.93
C SER A 825 -3.14 -23.56 -20.60
N LEU A 826 -3.66 -24.74 -20.94
CA LEU A 826 -3.01 -26.03 -20.69
C LEU A 826 -1.80 -26.27 -21.60
N TRP A 827 -1.91 -25.95 -22.89
CA TRP A 827 -0.95 -26.40 -23.90
C TRP A 827 -0.20 -25.28 -24.63
N GLY A 828 -0.37 -24.04 -24.17
CA GLY A 828 0.31 -22.87 -24.70
C GLY A 828 -0.41 -22.17 -25.86
N PRO A 829 -0.05 -20.91 -26.14
CA PRO A 829 -0.81 -20.04 -27.05
C PRO A 829 -0.61 -20.32 -28.54
N ASN A 830 0.35 -21.18 -28.90
CA ASN A 830 0.63 -21.59 -30.27
C ASN A 830 0.06 -22.99 -30.59
N ALA A 831 -0.62 -23.62 -29.63
CA ALA A 831 -1.23 -24.93 -29.80
C ALA A 831 -2.35 -24.89 -30.87
N PRO A 832 -2.36 -25.78 -31.87
CA PRO A 832 -3.42 -25.81 -32.86
C PRO A 832 -4.77 -26.20 -32.22
N LEU A 833 -5.75 -25.29 -32.30
CA LEU A 833 -7.08 -25.51 -31.72
C LEU A 833 -7.79 -26.76 -32.28
N ALA A 834 -7.46 -27.18 -33.50
CA ALA A 834 -7.96 -28.41 -34.11
C ALA A 834 -7.58 -29.68 -33.32
N THR A 835 -6.47 -29.66 -32.57
CA THR A 835 -6.00 -30.79 -31.74
C THR A 835 -6.61 -30.82 -30.34
N ARG A 836 -7.59 -29.96 -30.06
CA ARG A 836 -8.18 -29.79 -28.73
C ARG A 836 -8.66 -31.10 -28.12
N ASP A 837 -9.45 -31.87 -28.87
CA ASP A 837 -10.10 -33.07 -28.34
C ASP A 837 -9.08 -34.20 -28.11
N GLU A 838 -8.07 -34.32 -28.98
CA GLU A 838 -6.92 -35.22 -28.79
C GLU A 838 -6.14 -34.88 -27.51
N ARG A 839 -5.87 -33.58 -27.27
CA ARG A 839 -5.13 -33.13 -26.09
C ARG A 839 -5.94 -33.27 -24.80
N LEU A 840 -7.26 -33.13 -24.84
CA LEU A 840 -8.11 -33.48 -23.69
C LEU A 840 -8.01 -34.98 -23.35
N ALA A 841 -7.98 -35.85 -24.35
CA ALA A 841 -7.78 -37.28 -24.13
C ALA A 841 -6.39 -37.59 -23.52
N ARG A 842 -5.35 -36.81 -23.85
CA ARG A 842 -4.03 -36.90 -23.21
C ARG A 842 -4.06 -36.46 -21.75
N LEU A 843 -4.77 -35.37 -21.43
CA LEU A 843 -4.95 -34.94 -20.04
C LEU A 843 -5.60 -36.03 -19.18
N TRP A 844 -6.63 -36.70 -19.68
CA TRP A 844 -7.33 -37.77 -18.93
C TRP A 844 -6.47 -39.03 -18.71
N LYS A 845 -5.36 -39.18 -19.43
CA LYS A 845 -4.36 -40.24 -19.18
C LYS A 845 -3.41 -39.90 -18.01
N GLU A 846 -3.51 -38.70 -17.45
CA GLU A 846 -2.73 -38.22 -16.30
C GLU A 846 -3.65 -38.00 -15.08
N PRO A 847 -4.10 -39.08 -14.39
CA PRO A 847 -5.09 -38.98 -13.32
C PRO A 847 -4.62 -38.15 -12.12
N ALA A 848 -3.33 -38.18 -11.80
CA ALA A 848 -2.74 -37.35 -10.74
C ALA A 848 -2.87 -35.85 -11.06
N ARG A 849 -2.64 -35.45 -12.32
CA ARG A 849 -2.82 -34.06 -12.78
C ARG A 849 -4.29 -33.65 -12.85
N CYS A 850 -5.19 -34.57 -13.17
CA CYS A 850 -6.63 -34.33 -13.07
C CYS A 850 -7.07 -34.09 -11.60
N ALA A 851 -6.56 -34.89 -10.67
CA ALA A 851 -6.83 -34.70 -9.24
C ALA A 851 -6.27 -33.36 -8.73
N GLU A 852 -5.05 -32.98 -9.15
CA GLU A 852 -4.46 -31.68 -8.87
C GLU A 852 -5.29 -30.53 -9.43
N LEU A 853 -5.68 -30.58 -10.71
CA LEU A 853 -6.53 -29.55 -11.34
C LEU A 853 -7.83 -29.33 -10.56
N ARG A 854 -8.44 -30.39 -10.04
CA ARG A 854 -9.65 -30.30 -9.23
C ARG A 854 -9.41 -29.57 -7.90
N GLN A 855 -8.33 -29.94 -7.20
CA GLN A 855 -7.96 -29.30 -5.93
C GLN A 855 -7.54 -27.83 -6.13
N VAL A 856 -6.82 -27.53 -7.21
CA VAL A 856 -6.48 -26.16 -7.58
C VAL A 856 -7.74 -25.37 -7.91
N ALA A 857 -8.66 -25.92 -8.71
CA ALA A 857 -9.92 -25.23 -9.03
C ALA A 857 -10.79 -24.98 -7.78
N GLU A 858 -10.75 -25.87 -6.80
CA GLU A 858 -11.41 -25.69 -5.49
C GLU A 858 -10.77 -24.54 -4.70
N VAL A 859 -9.44 -24.52 -4.57
CA VAL A 859 -8.71 -23.44 -3.87
C VAL A 859 -8.91 -22.09 -4.57
N LEU A 860 -8.83 -22.05 -5.89
CA LEU A 860 -9.02 -20.83 -6.67
C LEU A 860 -10.47 -20.34 -6.60
N ARG A 861 -11.45 -21.26 -6.58
CA ARG A 861 -12.86 -20.89 -6.38
C ARG A 861 -13.01 -20.20 -5.04
N ASP A 862 -12.44 -20.74 -3.97
CA ASP A 862 -12.54 -20.18 -2.63
C ASP A 862 -11.91 -18.77 -2.50
N ARG A 863 -10.89 -18.46 -3.33
CA ARG A 863 -10.23 -17.15 -3.41
C ARG A 863 -11.03 -16.05 -4.11
N ILE A 864 -12.18 -16.37 -4.72
CA ILE A 864 -13.03 -15.35 -5.36
C ILE A 864 -13.64 -14.46 -4.28
N HIS A 865 -13.19 -13.21 -4.24
CA HIS A 865 -13.62 -12.21 -3.25
C HIS A 865 -14.44 -11.08 -3.89
N ARG A 866 -14.81 -11.20 -5.17
CA ARG A 866 -15.66 -10.20 -5.84
C ARG A 866 -16.67 -10.85 -6.75
N VAL A 867 -17.84 -10.23 -6.83
CA VAL A 867 -18.86 -10.61 -7.81
C VAL A 867 -18.36 -10.19 -9.19
N THR A 868 -18.38 -11.13 -10.14
CA THR A 868 -17.94 -10.92 -11.52
C THR A 868 -19.13 -11.03 -12.48
N PRO A 869 -19.74 -9.89 -12.89
CA PRO A 869 -20.90 -9.87 -13.78
C PRO A 869 -20.56 -10.37 -15.19
N SER A 870 -21.51 -10.99 -15.88
CA SER A 870 -21.35 -11.32 -17.31
C SER A 870 -21.66 -10.09 -18.18
N VAL A 871 -20.84 -9.83 -19.21
CA VAL A 871 -21.03 -8.70 -20.16
C VAL A 871 -22.16 -8.96 -21.14
N ALA A 872 -22.23 -10.18 -21.65
CA ALA A 872 -23.15 -10.63 -22.69
C ALA A 872 -23.28 -12.15 -22.59
N PRO A 873 -24.21 -12.65 -21.77
CA PRO A 873 -24.37 -14.08 -21.52
C PRO A 873 -24.46 -14.87 -22.83
N GLY A 874 -23.52 -15.79 -23.06
CA GLY A 874 -23.54 -16.72 -24.20
C GLY A 874 -22.78 -16.29 -25.47
N VAL A 875 -22.30 -15.04 -25.58
CA VAL A 875 -21.55 -14.59 -26.77
C VAL A 875 -20.04 -14.59 -26.50
N VAL A 876 -19.57 -13.80 -25.54
CA VAL A 876 -18.15 -13.73 -25.14
C VAL A 876 -18.04 -14.27 -23.71
N PRO A 877 -17.28 -15.35 -23.46
CA PRO A 877 -17.20 -15.97 -22.14
C PRO A 877 -16.23 -15.20 -21.22
N LEU A 878 -16.50 -13.92 -21.04
CA LEU A 878 -15.77 -13.04 -20.14
C LEU A 878 -16.72 -12.46 -19.10
N ARG A 879 -16.23 -12.38 -17.87
CA ARG A 879 -16.89 -11.73 -16.75
C ARG A 879 -16.11 -10.48 -16.37
N VAL A 880 -16.82 -9.39 -16.19
CA VAL A 880 -16.28 -8.11 -15.74
C VAL A 880 -15.66 -8.31 -14.36
N HIS A 881 -14.48 -7.72 -14.15
CA HIS A 881 -13.63 -7.82 -12.97
C HIS A 881 -12.94 -9.15 -12.72
N ALA A 882 -13.12 -10.15 -13.59
CA ALA A 882 -12.31 -11.36 -13.57
C ALA A 882 -10.97 -11.17 -14.29
N ARG A 883 -10.02 -12.04 -14.00
CA ARG A 883 -8.64 -12.01 -14.47
C ARG A 883 -8.39 -12.99 -15.61
N TYR A 884 -7.71 -12.48 -16.63
CA TYR A 884 -7.39 -13.21 -17.85
C TYR A 884 -5.95 -12.94 -18.25
N SER A 885 -5.24 -13.98 -18.66
CA SER A 885 -4.05 -13.78 -19.47
C SER A 885 -4.45 -13.17 -20.82
N ARG A 886 -3.51 -12.49 -21.45
CA ARG A 886 -3.71 -11.93 -22.79
C ARG A 886 -4.20 -12.98 -23.81
N ASN A 887 -3.71 -14.22 -23.67
CA ASN A 887 -4.05 -15.30 -24.58
C ASN A 887 -5.48 -15.80 -24.35
N GLU A 888 -5.91 -15.89 -23.10
CA GLU A 888 -7.28 -16.26 -22.73
C GLU A 888 -8.28 -15.21 -23.21
N ALA A 889 -7.96 -13.93 -23.03
CA ALA A 889 -8.78 -12.83 -23.54
C ALA A 889 -8.99 -12.94 -25.06
N CYS A 890 -7.92 -13.11 -25.85
CA CYS A 890 -8.04 -13.28 -27.30
C CYS A 890 -8.83 -14.54 -27.69
N ALA A 891 -8.61 -15.66 -26.99
CA ALA A 891 -9.34 -16.90 -27.23
C ALA A 891 -10.84 -16.77 -26.94
N ALA A 892 -11.23 -15.95 -25.96
CA ALA A 892 -12.63 -15.65 -25.66
C ALA A 892 -13.36 -14.96 -26.83
N PHE A 893 -12.63 -14.23 -27.69
CA PHE A 893 -13.18 -13.64 -28.92
C PHE A 893 -13.05 -14.55 -30.16
N GLY A 894 -12.59 -15.79 -29.99
CA GLY A 894 -12.50 -16.78 -31.07
C GLY A 894 -11.18 -16.80 -31.84
N MET A 895 -10.13 -16.13 -31.34
CA MET A 895 -8.81 -16.15 -32.00
C MET A 895 -8.18 -17.56 -31.93
N THR A 896 -7.80 -18.10 -33.09
CA THR A 896 -7.25 -19.46 -33.21
C THR A 896 -5.74 -19.56 -32.94
N ASN A 897 -5.01 -18.44 -32.96
CA ASN A 897 -3.59 -18.36 -32.61
C ASN A 897 -3.25 -17.11 -31.78
N PRO A 898 -3.57 -17.10 -30.47
CA PRO A 898 -3.30 -15.96 -29.58
C PRO A 898 -1.82 -15.58 -29.45
N GLY A 899 -0.89 -16.51 -29.68
CA GLY A 899 0.55 -16.29 -29.52
C GLY A 899 1.16 -15.31 -30.52
N SER A 900 0.47 -15.03 -31.62
CA SER A 900 0.88 -14.05 -32.64
C SER A 900 0.85 -12.58 -32.18
N LEU A 901 0.27 -12.28 -31.03
CA LEU A 901 0.06 -10.91 -30.57
C LEU A 901 1.35 -10.27 -29.98
N ARG A 902 1.81 -9.20 -30.62
CA ARG A 902 2.99 -8.41 -30.19
C ARG A 902 2.65 -7.04 -29.58
N GLU A 903 1.46 -6.50 -29.86
CA GLU A 903 1.07 -5.13 -29.54
C GLU A 903 0.12 -5.04 -28.32
N GLY A 904 0.02 -3.85 -27.72
CA GLY A 904 -0.85 -3.55 -26.57
C GLY A 904 -2.33 -3.31 -26.93
N VAL A 905 -2.66 -3.18 -28.22
CA VAL A 905 -4.03 -3.09 -28.72
C VAL A 905 -4.21 -4.10 -29.84
N LYS A 906 -5.38 -4.76 -29.89
CA LYS A 906 -5.72 -5.71 -30.95
C LYS A 906 -7.11 -5.46 -31.51
N TRP A 907 -7.16 -5.14 -32.80
CA TRP A 907 -8.40 -5.17 -33.58
C TRP A 907 -8.74 -6.59 -34.01
N LEU A 908 -9.98 -7.02 -33.76
CA LEU A 908 -10.55 -8.30 -34.16
C LEU A 908 -11.75 -8.06 -35.12
N PRO A 909 -11.54 -8.14 -36.44
CA PRO A 909 -12.57 -7.84 -37.44
C PRO A 909 -13.84 -8.68 -37.29
N ASP A 910 -13.69 -10.00 -37.08
CA ASP A 910 -14.82 -10.95 -37.00
C ASP A 910 -15.73 -10.70 -35.79
N ALA A 911 -15.16 -10.14 -34.73
CA ALA A 911 -15.89 -9.78 -33.51
C ALA A 911 -16.26 -8.29 -33.46
N GLN A 912 -15.84 -7.49 -34.44
CA GLN A 912 -15.90 -6.02 -34.42
C GLN A 912 -15.43 -5.40 -33.10
N ALA A 913 -14.38 -5.98 -32.51
CA ALA A 913 -13.91 -5.62 -31.16
C ALA A 913 -12.45 -5.15 -31.15
N ASP A 914 -12.18 -4.08 -30.40
CA ASP A 914 -10.82 -3.64 -30.08
C ASP A 914 -10.48 -4.03 -28.62
N LEU A 915 -9.42 -4.82 -28.43
CA LEU A 915 -8.96 -5.26 -27.12
C LEU A 915 -7.77 -4.41 -26.67
N PHE A 916 -7.93 -3.67 -25.58
CA PHE A 916 -6.92 -2.79 -25.03
C PHE A 916 -6.24 -3.46 -23.83
N PHE A 917 -4.95 -3.78 -23.94
CA PHE A 917 -4.13 -4.36 -22.87
C PHE A 917 -3.22 -3.30 -22.27
N VAL A 918 -3.67 -2.69 -21.17
CA VAL A 918 -3.00 -1.59 -20.48
C VAL A 918 -2.20 -2.13 -19.29
N THR A 919 -0.91 -1.79 -19.25
CA THR A 919 -0.06 -2.00 -18.07
C THR A 919 0.19 -0.64 -17.44
N LEU A 920 -0.29 -0.43 -16.22
CA LEU A 920 -0.26 0.86 -15.55
C LEU A 920 1.17 1.28 -15.17
N VAL A 921 1.99 0.34 -14.69
CA VAL A 921 3.39 0.55 -14.35
C VAL A 921 4.29 -0.02 -15.46
N LYS A 922 4.90 0.86 -16.25
CA LYS A 922 5.67 0.49 -17.46
C LYS A 922 7.15 0.14 -17.20
N SER A 923 7.74 0.54 -16.06
CA SER A 923 9.14 0.20 -15.71
C SER A 923 9.39 0.21 -14.19
N GLU A 924 10.10 -0.81 -13.67
CA GLU A 924 10.53 -0.85 -12.26
C GLU A 924 11.94 -0.27 -12.03
N ALA A 925 12.79 -0.18 -13.06
CA ALA A 925 14.21 0.09 -12.85
C ALA A 925 14.51 1.54 -12.43
N HIS A 926 13.71 2.52 -12.85
CA HIS A 926 13.85 3.93 -12.48
C HIS A 926 12.51 4.64 -12.61
N TYR A 927 12.18 5.54 -11.68
CA TYR A 927 11.08 6.49 -11.84
C TYR A 927 11.36 7.34 -13.10
N SER A 928 10.58 7.13 -14.17
CA SER A 928 10.60 8.01 -15.34
C SER A 928 9.32 8.87 -15.33
N PRO A 929 9.40 10.16 -14.97
CA PRO A 929 8.23 11.03 -14.89
C PRO A 929 7.50 11.18 -16.24
N THR A 930 8.20 10.96 -17.35
CA THR A 930 7.65 11.11 -18.71
C THR A 930 6.72 9.98 -19.17
N THR A 931 6.79 8.79 -18.57
CA THR A 931 6.01 7.61 -19.00
C THR A 931 4.86 7.25 -18.05
N MET A 932 4.79 7.89 -16.88
CA MET A 932 3.87 7.53 -15.79
C MET A 932 2.41 7.98 -16.03
N TYR A 933 2.18 9.07 -16.76
CA TYR A 933 0.86 9.73 -16.85
C TYR A 933 0.02 9.40 -18.09
N ALA A 934 0.42 8.42 -18.90
CA ALA A 934 -0.22 8.15 -20.19
C ALA A 934 -1.60 7.47 -20.05
N ASP A 935 -1.69 6.42 -19.22
CA ASP A 935 -2.89 5.59 -19.06
C ASP A 935 -3.34 5.61 -17.59
N ARG A 936 -4.54 6.12 -17.29
CA ARG A 936 -5.00 6.33 -15.91
C ARG A 936 -6.51 6.34 -15.75
N ALA A 937 -7.00 5.97 -14.56
CA ALA A 937 -8.38 6.21 -14.17
C ALA A 937 -8.55 7.63 -13.61
N ILE A 938 -9.51 8.39 -14.15
CA ILE A 938 -9.89 9.72 -13.65
C ILE A 938 -10.95 9.55 -12.55
N THR A 939 -12.01 8.82 -12.86
CA THR A 939 -13.02 8.36 -11.90
C THR A 939 -13.08 6.83 -11.94
N ASP A 940 -13.94 6.23 -11.12
CA ASP A 940 -14.22 4.80 -11.18
C ASP A 940 -14.83 4.38 -12.54
N THR A 941 -15.36 5.33 -13.31
CA THR A 941 -16.03 5.08 -14.59
C THR A 941 -15.42 5.82 -15.78
N LEU A 942 -14.44 6.70 -15.56
CA LEU A 942 -13.79 7.48 -16.61
C LEU A 942 -12.29 7.14 -16.70
N PHE A 943 -11.83 6.71 -17.87
CA PHE A 943 -10.46 6.23 -18.11
C PHE A 943 -9.77 7.01 -19.24
N GLN A 944 -8.56 7.49 -18.99
CA GLN A 944 -7.69 8.12 -19.97
C GLN A 944 -6.73 7.08 -20.54
N TRP A 945 -6.63 7.00 -21.86
CA TRP A 945 -5.73 6.11 -22.58
C TRP A 945 -4.94 6.86 -23.66
N GLU A 946 -3.65 6.55 -23.81
CA GLU A 946 -2.80 7.13 -24.86
C GLU A 946 -2.53 6.10 -25.98
N SER A 947 -2.73 6.53 -27.23
CA SER A 947 -2.50 5.69 -28.39
C SER A 947 -1.02 5.42 -28.66
N GLN A 948 -0.73 4.51 -29.59
CA GLN A 948 0.62 4.35 -30.12
C GLN A 948 1.13 5.67 -30.73
N SER A 949 2.44 5.90 -30.65
CA SER A 949 3.10 7.19 -30.96
C SER A 949 2.87 7.71 -32.39
N THR A 950 2.46 6.84 -33.31
CA THR A 950 2.20 7.19 -34.73
C THR A 950 0.72 7.29 -35.08
N THR A 951 -0.18 6.83 -34.20
CA THR A 951 -1.64 6.87 -34.43
C THR A 951 -2.10 8.31 -34.34
N SER A 952 -2.72 8.81 -35.42
CA SER A 952 -3.31 10.15 -35.55
C SER A 952 -4.83 10.12 -35.56
N ALA A 953 -5.48 11.23 -35.22
CA ALA A 953 -6.93 11.36 -35.25
C ALA A 953 -7.49 11.12 -36.67
N ALA A 954 -6.75 11.51 -37.69
CA ALA A 954 -7.10 11.28 -39.10
C ALA A 954 -6.80 9.85 -39.60
N SER A 955 -6.08 9.02 -38.84
CA SER A 955 -5.77 7.65 -39.25
C SER A 955 -7.00 6.75 -39.22
N THR A 956 -7.01 5.66 -40.00
CA THR A 956 -8.10 4.66 -39.98
C THR A 956 -8.37 4.10 -38.58
N THR A 957 -7.32 3.91 -37.79
CA THR A 957 -7.42 3.47 -36.39
C THR A 957 -8.03 4.56 -35.50
N GLY A 958 -7.59 5.81 -35.61
CA GLY A 958 -8.15 6.93 -34.86
C GLY A 958 -9.63 7.20 -35.18
N GLN A 959 -10.01 7.11 -36.45
CA GLN A 959 -11.39 7.23 -36.91
C GLN A 959 -12.28 6.09 -36.39
N ARG A 960 -11.77 4.85 -36.30
CA ARG A 960 -12.53 3.73 -35.73
C ARG A 960 -12.89 3.97 -34.26
N TYR A 961 -11.97 4.51 -33.47
CA TYR A 961 -12.20 4.81 -32.06
C TYR A 961 -13.24 5.93 -31.86
N THR A 962 -13.19 6.99 -32.67
CA THR A 962 -14.05 8.17 -32.51
C THR A 962 -15.46 7.98 -33.09
N SER A 963 -15.62 7.14 -34.12
CA SER A 963 -16.91 6.91 -34.79
C SER A 963 -17.80 5.86 -34.13
N GLY A 964 -17.31 5.14 -33.12
CA GLY A 964 -18.04 4.02 -32.50
C GLY A 964 -18.14 2.78 -33.39
N GLY A 965 -17.24 2.63 -34.37
CA GLY A 965 -17.23 1.50 -35.31
C GLY A 965 -16.79 0.16 -34.73
N SER A 966 -16.48 0.10 -33.43
CA SER A 966 -16.09 -1.11 -32.70
C SER A 966 -16.52 -1.10 -31.24
N THR A 967 -16.69 -2.28 -30.64
CA THR A 967 -16.80 -2.40 -29.18
C THR A 967 -15.40 -2.46 -28.58
N VAL A 968 -15.07 -1.48 -27.73
CA VAL A 968 -13.74 -1.40 -27.11
C VAL A 968 -13.77 -2.03 -25.73
N HIS A 969 -12.81 -2.92 -25.45
CA HIS A 969 -12.71 -3.73 -24.24
C HIS A 969 -11.42 -3.43 -23.48
N LEU A 970 -11.53 -3.08 -22.19
CA LEU A 970 -10.38 -2.75 -21.36
C LEU A 970 -9.88 -3.95 -20.55
N PHE A 971 -8.60 -4.25 -20.70
CA PHE A 971 -7.86 -5.19 -19.87
C PHE A 971 -6.72 -4.40 -19.19
N VAL A 972 -6.78 -4.30 -17.86
CA VAL A 972 -5.82 -3.52 -17.06
C VAL A 972 -5.04 -4.44 -16.14
N ARG A 973 -3.74 -4.20 -16.03
CA ARG A 973 -2.89 -4.79 -14.99
C ARG A 973 -1.94 -3.76 -14.43
N GLU A 974 -1.46 -4.00 -13.23
CA GLU A 974 -0.51 -3.11 -12.57
C GLU A 974 0.89 -3.22 -13.20
N THR A 975 1.52 -4.39 -13.13
CA THR A 975 2.90 -4.60 -13.60
C THR A 975 3.00 -5.74 -14.63
N ARG A 976 4.15 -5.82 -15.32
CA ARG A 976 4.48 -6.91 -16.24
C ARG A 976 5.42 -7.95 -15.64
N ILE A 977 5.94 -7.72 -14.42
CA ILE A 977 7.05 -8.49 -13.88
C ILE A 977 6.55 -9.88 -13.48
N PRO A 978 7.13 -10.94 -14.07
CA PRO A 978 6.72 -12.29 -13.74
C PRO A 978 7.19 -12.68 -12.34
N ASP A 979 6.33 -13.35 -11.57
CA ASP A 979 6.73 -14.01 -10.33
C ASP A 979 7.40 -15.34 -10.65
N ARG A 980 8.71 -15.29 -10.96
CA ARG A 980 9.54 -16.45 -11.32
C ARG A 980 8.86 -17.31 -12.40
N ASP A 981 8.52 -18.56 -12.06
CA ASP A 981 7.98 -19.55 -12.99
C ASP A 981 6.45 -19.44 -13.20
N LEU A 982 5.75 -18.54 -12.48
CA LEU A 982 4.30 -18.35 -12.59
C LEU A 982 3.89 -17.56 -13.85
N GLY A 983 4.84 -16.92 -14.52
CA GLY A 983 4.60 -16.14 -15.72
C GLY A 983 4.18 -14.70 -15.42
N ALA A 984 3.84 -13.96 -16.48
CA ALA A 984 3.48 -12.55 -16.37
C ALA A 984 2.12 -12.38 -15.67
N PRO A 985 1.94 -11.32 -14.86
CA PRO A 985 0.68 -11.05 -14.18
C PRO A 985 -0.50 -10.95 -15.16
N PRO A 986 -1.67 -11.47 -14.75
CA PRO A 986 -2.90 -11.43 -15.55
C PRO A 986 -3.44 -10.00 -15.66
N TYR A 987 -4.35 -9.80 -16.61
CA TYR A 987 -5.12 -8.56 -16.72
C TYR A 987 -6.50 -8.75 -16.09
N LEU A 988 -6.94 -7.76 -15.31
CA LEU A 988 -8.33 -7.62 -14.92
C LEU A 988 -9.11 -7.04 -16.11
N TYR A 989 -10.23 -7.66 -16.44
CA TYR A 989 -11.13 -7.18 -17.48
C TYR A 989 -12.11 -6.14 -16.90
N ALA A 990 -11.94 -4.87 -17.25
CA ALA A 990 -12.73 -3.75 -16.72
C ALA A 990 -14.04 -3.52 -17.48
N GLY A 991 -14.34 -4.31 -18.50
CA GLY A 991 -15.57 -4.23 -19.27
C GLY A 991 -15.42 -3.43 -20.57
N THR A 992 -16.57 -3.07 -21.14
CA THR A 992 -16.67 -2.26 -22.35
C THR A 992 -16.62 -0.76 -22.05
N MET A 993 -16.12 0.00 -23.03
CA MET A 993 -16.01 1.46 -22.94
C MET A 993 -16.62 2.17 -24.16
N THR A 994 -17.05 3.41 -23.95
CA THR A 994 -17.54 4.32 -24.98
C THR A 994 -16.66 5.56 -25.08
N TYR A 995 -16.47 6.04 -26.30
CA TYR A 995 -15.65 7.22 -26.59
C TYR A 995 -16.31 8.49 -26.06
N GLU A 996 -15.55 9.36 -25.38
CA GLU A 996 -16.04 10.65 -24.89
C GLU A 996 -15.36 11.84 -25.60
N SER A 997 -14.02 11.94 -25.52
CA SER A 997 -13.26 13.03 -26.16
C SER A 997 -11.79 12.63 -26.35
N HIS A 998 -11.01 13.45 -27.08
CA HIS A 998 -9.56 13.25 -27.18
C HIS A 998 -8.80 14.58 -27.27
N THR A 999 -7.50 14.53 -26.94
CA THR A 999 -6.54 15.62 -27.14
C THR A 999 -5.25 15.08 -27.75
N GLY A 1000 -4.50 15.92 -28.47
CA GLY A 1000 -3.28 15.49 -29.15
C GLY A 1000 -3.55 14.65 -30.40
N ASP A 1001 -2.54 14.57 -31.27
CA ASP A 1001 -2.64 13.85 -32.54
C ASP A 1001 -1.65 12.69 -32.61
N ARG A 1002 -0.36 12.88 -32.31
CA ARG A 1002 0.66 11.80 -32.37
C ARG A 1002 1.48 11.73 -31.09
N PRO A 1003 1.04 11.00 -30.05
CA PRO A 1003 -0.16 10.16 -29.98
C PRO A 1003 -1.46 10.92 -29.64
N MET A 1004 -2.61 10.27 -29.85
CA MET A 1004 -3.92 10.68 -29.33
C MET A 1004 -4.05 10.29 -27.85
N ARG A 1005 -4.53 11.19 -27.01
CA ARG A 1005 -4.98 10.91 -25.64
C ARG A 1005 -6.50 10.93 -25.60
N VAL A 1006 -7.10 9.76 -25.37
CA VAL A 1006 -8.55 9.55 -25.45
C VAL A 1006 -9.15 9.36 -24.07
N LEU A 1007 -10.28 10.00 -23.81
CA LEU A 1007 -11.14 9.77 -22.65
C LEU A 1007 -12.25 8.77 -22.99
N TRP A 1008 -12.38 7.75 -22.15
CA TRP A 1008 -13.27 6.62 -22.33
C TRP A 1008 -14.18 6.45 -21.11
N GLN A 1009 -15.49 6.36 -21.36
CA GLN A 1009 -16.50 6.07 -20.35
C GLN A 1009 -16.71 4.56 -20.22
N LEU A 1010 -16.38 3.99 -19.07
CA LEU A 1010 -16.61 2.59 -18.73
C LEU A 1010 -18.09 2.34 -18.41
N HIS A 1011 -18.61 1.21 -18.88
CA HIS A 1011 -19.99 0.79 -18.59
C HIS A 1011 -20.14 0.16 -17.19
N HIS A 1012 -19.02 -0.27 -16.61
CA HIS A 1012 -18.95 -0.81 -15.25
C HIS A 1012 -17.91 -0.02 -14.47
N ALA A 1013 -18.26 0.38 -13.25
CA ALA A 1013 -17.32 1.04 -12.35
C ALA A 1013 -16.19 0.08 -11.99
N LEU A 1014 -14.95 0.56 -12.09
CA LEU A 1014 -13.76 -0.15 -11.65
C LEU A 1014 -13.91 -0.53 -10.18
N PRO A 1015 -13.48 -1.75 -9.79
CA PRO A 1015 -13.39 -2.13 -8.39
C PRO A 1015 -12.50 -1.15 -7.62
N ALA A 1016 -12.84 -0.88 -6.36
CA ALA A 1016 -12.17 0.16 -5.56
C ALA A 1016 -10.65 -0.04 -5.45
N ASP A 1017 -10.18 -1.27 -5.34
CA ASP A 1017 -8.76 -1.62 -5.33
C ASP A 1017 -8.07 -1.30 -6.66
N VAL A 1018 -8.70 -1.66 -7.79
CA VAL A 1018 -8.21 -1.38 -9.14
C VAL A 1018 -8.23 0.12 -9.44
N TYR A 1019 -9.31 0.80 -9.06
CA TYR A 1019 -9.43 2.25 -9.22
C TYR A 1019 -8.35 2.97 -8.42
N ALA A 1020 -8.11 2.58 -7.17
CA ALA A 1020 -7.06 3.14 -6.34
C ALA A 1020 -5.70 3.01 -7.03
N THR A 1021 -5.34 1.83 -7.53
CA THR A 1021 -4.08 1.61 -8.27
C THR A 1021 -4.02 2.42 -9.57
N ALA A 1022 -5.10 2.41 -10.37
CA ALA A 1022 -5.17 3.11 -11.66
C ALA A 1022 -5.21 4.64 -11.54
N ARG A 1023 -5.66 5.19 -10.39
CA ARG A 1023 -5.63 6.62 -10.07
C ARG A 1023 -4.31 7.06 -9.47
N THR A 1024 -3.75 6.25 -8.58
CA THR A 1024 -2.53 6.58 -7.80
C THR A 1024 -1.33 6.87 -8.69
N ILE A 1025 -1.21 6.18 -9.81
CA ILE A 1025 -0.12 6.36 -10.77
C ILE A 1025 -0.21 7.75 -11.48
N ALA A 1026 -1.34 8.45 -11.32
CA ALA A 1026 -1.60 9.74 -11.92
C ALA A 1026 -1.64 10.93 -10.96
N ALA A 1027 -1.65 10.68 -9.65
CA ALA A 1027 -1.47 11.69 -8.62
C ALA A 1027 -0.03 11.54 -8.18
#